data_AF-A0A9E5ZZ06-F1
#
_entry.id   AF-A0A9E5ZZ06-F1
#
_cell.length_a   1.000
_cell.length_b   1.000
_cell.length_c   1.000
_cell.angle_alpha   90.00
_cell.angle_beta   90.00
_cell.angle_gamma   90.00
#
_symmetry.space_group_name_H-M   'P 1'
#
loop_
_entity.id
_entity.type
_entity.pdbx_description
1 polymer ?
#
loop_
_entity_poly.entity_id
_entity_poly.type
_entity_poly.pdbx_seq_one_letter_code
_entity_poly.pdbx_strand_id
1 'polypeptide(L)'
;MNWLARLATIARHPSGWLIAICLVLAVLHLRSSPTLLTQLRAVTLYDFSLSMSFVGDDRDVDVTTFLPAGDERQDIVRENILSGQLQFDDQTDASGRRGMWSGDSGREIRYHAMITSKEVSYALDESLQVPQFLPEQYAQYLVEEEGVQVGHPEIMELWSTIQPADSRELVPVLEAIYGYTYENIEGAPFKGFTDALTALRLGRASCNGKGRLFVALARSNGIPARLVGGVIMNEGSKKTSHQWLEVLIEGRWVPFDPTNGHFASLPENYLRLYKGDHALFRHTRNINFDYRFSISPVSQSPALFEFDENDPVLNRFNAARLMKLTGLPEEMIGVFLMFPLAALVTIFLRSVVGLQTFGIFMPMLIAAACINTGLWLGLITFSGIVAFAVAMLAYFNSFNILKIPRLAAVITICTVLFIGILLWLGNRSSLQFGILALFPVVIISFLAERIHNMVDESDWKGMMTTGAGTLVTIIACYIVFSSVLLQGLFALMPELLLLVLAVQLAIGQWSGMRLQEYVRFRSILGNGPVLGMNARNRDYVNTLNPTELLDLAADKLRSKEILKDAGVPVAKTYAVCKSFREMPEFMQTLADLGAFALKPNRGSQGNGIMIITGRDGKDFVSASGKVRTPEQISRHVGEILNGSFSQSGDEDYAYVEPLLTQHGELSELSDFGLSDIRVILHEKRPISAMLRLPTKKSGGKANLHQGAIGLAIDIETGEVTNAALKGQTTPEHPDTGADLIGFKIPKWRQIIDISRNSAEAIPLGYIGVDVCLDHDRGPLVLEVNGRPGIEIQNVQQKGLVESLKDKGLAHA
;
A
#
# COMPACT_ATOMS: atom_id res chain seq x y z
N MET A 1 45.83 6.45 -12.24
CA MET A 1 44.64 7.31 -12.06
C MET A 1 43.41 6.47 -12.43
N ASN A 2 42.42 6.17 -11.59
CA ASN A 2 41.93 6.92 -10.45
C ASN A 2 40.95 6.08 -9.58
N TRP A 3 41.38 4.95 -9.01
CA TRP A 3 40.58 4.32 -7.94
C TRP A 3 40.45 5.25 -6.73
N LEU A 4 41.54 5.97 -6.41
CA LEU A 4 41.56 7.01 -5.38
C LEU A 4 40.66 8.21 -5.72
N ALA A 5 40.61 8.68 -6.98
CA ALA A 5 39.69 9.78 -7.31
C ALA A 5 38.23 9.32 -7.44
N ARG A 6 37.97 8.05 -7.82
CA ARG A 6 36.62 7.46 -7.75
C ARG A 6 36.15 7.32 -6.31
N LEU A 7 37.02 6.89 -5.40
CA LEU A 7 36.75 6.90 -3.96
C LEU A 7 36.54 8.32 -3.43
N ALA A 8 37.31 9.30 -3.88
CA ALA A 8 37.14 10.70 -3.49
C ALA A 8 35.84 11.34 -4.03
N THR A 9 35.34 10.90 -5.20
CA THR A 9 34.02 11.32 -5.71
C THR A 9 32.89 10.66 -4.94
N ILE A 10 33.00 9.36 -4.64
CA ILE A 10 32.04 8.63 -3.80
C ILE A 10 31.98 9.24 -2.39
N ALA A 11 33.12 9.62 -1.81
CA ALA A 11 33.22 10.26 -0.50
C ALA A 11 32.71 11.72 -0.45
N ARG A 12 32.43 12.35 -1.61
CA ARG A 12 31.78 13.67 -1.65
C ARG A 12 30.26 13.58 -1.76
N HIS A 13 29.71 12.44 -2.17
CA HIS A 13 28.28 12.24 -2.24
C HIS A 13 27.73 11.66 -0.92
N PRO A 14 26.63 12.20 -0.36
CA PRO A 14 26.04 11.72 0.88
C PRO A 14 25.62 10.24 0.81
N SER A 15 25.25 9.75 -0.37
CA SER A 15 24.94 8.33 -0.60
C SER A 15 26.14 7.40 -0.38
N GLY A 16 27.37 7.82 -0.73
CA GLY A 16 28.58 7.03 -0.54
C GLY A 16 28.90 6.83 0.94
N TRP A 17 28.75 7.88 1.76
CA TRP A 17 28.90 7.79 3.21
C TRP A 17 27.85 6.88 3.86
N LEU A 18 26.58 7.01 3.45
CA LEU A 18 25.51 6.15 3.97
C LEU A 18 25.77 4.67 3.67
N ILE A 19 26.22 4.35 2.45
CA ILE A 19 26.58 2.97 2.08
C ILE A 19 27.78 2.49 2.91
N ALA A 20 28.83 3.31 3.06
CA ALA A 20 30.00 2.93 3.83
C ALA A 20 29.67 2.68 5.31
N ILE A 21 28.86 3.56 5.93
CA ILE A 21 28.39 3.40 7.31
C ILE A 21 27.54 2.14 7.43
N CYS A 22 26.59 1.92 6.51
CA CYS A 22 25.76 0.72 6.48
C CYS A 22 26.62 -0.55 6.40
N LEU A 23 27.63 -0.60 5.52
CA LEU A 23 28.50 -1.76 5.36
C LEU A 23 29.34 -2.04 6.62
N VAL A 24 29.90 -1.00 7.24
CA VAL A 24 30.67 -1.15 8.49
C VAL A 24 29.77 -1.68 9.60
N LEU A 25 28.59 -1.10 9.80
CA LEU A 25 27.63 -1.54 10.80
C LEU A 25 27.16 -2.98 10.53
N ALA A 26 26.80 -3.30 9.30
CA ALA A 26 26.36 -4.64 8.90
C ALA A 26 27.43 -5.70 9.14
N VAL A 27 28.71 -5.40 8.84
CA VAL A 27 29.82 -6.34 9.10
C VAL A 27 30.05 -6.53 10.59
N LEU A 28 29.95 -5.46 11.40
CA LEU A 28 30.04 -5.57 12.85
C LEU A 28 28.89 -6.40 13.41
N HIS A 29 27.66 -6.16 12.93
CA HIS A 29 26.45 -6.87 13.32
C HIS A 29 26.56 -8.37 12.98
N LEU A 30 26.88 -8.70 11.73
CA LEU A 30 27.01 -10.09 11.27
C LEU A 30 28.09 -10.87 12.03
N ARG A 31 29.17 -10.21 12.47
CA ARG A 31 30.21 -10.85 13.30
C ARG A 31 29.74 -11.14 14.72
N SER A 32 28.81 -10.35 15.25
CA SER A 32 28.25 -10.54 16.59
C SER A 32 27.05 -11.47 16.66
N SER A 33 26.43 -11.83 15.52
CA SER A 33 25.16 -12.58 15.47
C SER A 33 25.30 -13.97 14.81
N PRO A 34 25.84 -14.98 15.51
CA PRO A 34 25.92 -16.34 14.97
C PRO A 34 24.55 -16.99 14.72
N THR A 35 23.49 -16.50 15.37
CA THR A 35 22.09 -17.01 15.28
C THR A 35 21.20 -16.23 14.30
N LEU A 36 21.77 -15.35 13.47
CA LEU A 36 21.00 -14.51 12.53
C LEU A 36 20.14 -15.35 11.57
N LEU A 37 20.71 -16.43 11.03
CA LEU A 37 20.01 -17.31 10.09
C LEU A 37 18.82 -18.04 10.71
N THR A 38 18.85 -18.33 12.01
CA THR A 38 17.75 -18.98 12.72
C THR A 38 16.62 -17.98 13.02
N GLN A 39 16.95 -16.73 13.34
CA GLN A 39 15.95 -15.67 13.61
C GLN A 39 15.29 -15.12 12.33
N LEU A 40 15.91 -15.31 11.16
CA LEU A 40 15.33 -14.94 9.86
C LEU A 40 14.34 -15.97 9.31
N ARG A 41 14.33 -17.21 9.82
CA ARG A 41 13.38 -18.23 9.38
C ARG A 41 12.00 -17.91 9.91
N ALA A 42 11.01 -17.96 9.04
CA ALA A 42 9.62 -17.80 9.43
C ALA A 42 9.22 -18.93 10.39
N VAL A 43 8.58 -18.58 11.50
CA VAL A 43 8.01 -19.51 12.46
C VAL A 43 6.50 -19.33 12.46
N THR A 44 5.77 -20.44 12.63
CA THR A 44 4.32 -20.42 12.79
C THR A 44 3.99 -20.01 14.22
N LEU A 45 3.34 -18.86 14.38
CA LEU A 45 2.63 -18.52 15.61
C LEU A 45 1.17 -18.91 15.46
N TYR A 46 0.53 -19.23 16.55
CA TYR A 46 -0.90 -19.46 16.60
C TYR A 46 -1.55 -18.31 17.36
N ASP A 47 -2.37 -17.53 16.66
CA ASP A 47 -3.35 -16.65 17.28
C ASP A 47 -4.43 -17.55 17.88
N PHE A 48 -4.38 -17.73 19.20
CA PHE A 48 -5.29 -18.56 19.97
C PHE A 48 -6.25 -17.67 20.76
N SER A 49 -7.53 -17.78 20.45
CA SER A 49 -8.60 -17.12 21.21
C SER A 49 -9.55 -18.15 21.81
N LEU A 50 -9.77 -18.05 23.11
CA LEU A 50 -10.86 -18.75 23.82
C LEU A 50 -11.92 -17.71 24.21
N SER A 51 -13.07 -17.79 23.56
CA SER A 51 -14.25 -17.00 23.90
C SER A 51 -15.21 -17.86 24.71
N MET A 52 -15.64 -17.37 25.85
CA MET A 52 -16.63 -17.99 26.72
C MET A 52 -17.77 -17.00 26.94
N SER A 53 -19.01 -17.46 26.81
CA SER A 53 -20.21 -16.65 27.01
C SER A 53 -21.18 -17.38 27.93
N PHE A 54 -21.87 -16.64 28.78
CA PHE A 54 -22.87 -17.20 29.66
C PHE A 54 -23.96 -16.18 29.98
N VAL A 55 -25.16 -16.70 30.27
CA VAL A 55 -26.30 -15.92 30.76
C VAL A 55 -26.70 -16.53 32.10
N GLY A 56 -26.60 -15.74 33.16
CA GLY A 56 -27.02 -16.08 34.52
C GLY A 56 -28.22 -15.22 34.97
N ASP A 57 -28.97 -15.72 35.95
CA ASP A 57 -30.14 -15.06 36.55
C ASP A 57 -29.75 -14.10 37.70
N ASP A 58 -28.86 -13.12 37.45
CA ASP A 58 -28.39 -12.12 38.44
C ASP A 58 -27.78 -12.73 39.73
N ARG A 59 -27.10 -13.88 39.61
CA ARG A 59 -26.35 -14.54 40.69
C ARG A 59 -24.86 -14.57 40.35
N ASP A 60 -24.00 -14.61 41.36
CA ASP A 60 -22.55 -14.77 41.18
C ASP A 60 -22.25 -15.98 40.29
N VAL A 61 -21.48 -15.73 39.23
CA VAL A 61 -21.04 -16.75 38.28
C VAL A 61 -19.56 -16.97 38.46
N ASP A 62 -19.19 -18.23 38.68
CA ASP A 62 -17.81 -18.71 38.66
C ASP A 62 -17.58 -19.51 37.38
N VAL A 63 -16.54 -19.17 36.65
CA VAL A 63 -16.04 -19.94 35.50
C VAL A 63 -14.56 -20.20 35.69
N THR A 64 -14.16 -21.47 35.59
CA THR A 64 -12.76 -21.90 35.68
C THR A 64 -12.39 -22.71 34.47
N THR A 65 -11.23 -22.43 33.88
CA THR A 65 -10.66 -23.22 32.79
C THR A 65 -9.14 -23.27 32.86
N PHE A 66 -8.52 -24.20 32.12
CA PHE A 66 -7.08 -24.25 31.98
C PHE A 66 -6.60 -23.30 30.88
N LEU A 67 -5.56 -22.53 31.20
CA LEU A 67 -4.94 -21.58 30.28
C LEU A 67 -3.58 -22.11 29.81
N PRO A 68 -3.11 -21.71 28.62
CA PRO A 68 -1.76 -21.99 28.18
C PRO A 68 -0.71 -21.55 29.22
N ALA A 69 0.32 -22.37 29.38
CA ALA A 69 1.51 -22.07 30.18
C ALA A 69 2.76 -22.42 29.38
N GLY A 70 3.83 -21.62 29.52
CA GLY A 70 5.11 -21.89 28.87
C GLY A 70 5.75 -23.20 29.36
N ASP A 71 6.35 -23.97 28.46
CA ASP A 71 7.12 -25.17 28.76
C ASP A 71 8.24 -25.41 27.72
N GLU A 72 8.87 -26.58 27.75
CA GLU A 72 9.97 -26.93 26.82
C GLU A 72 9.54 -26.91 25.33
N ARG A 73 8.24 -27.11 25.05
CA ARG A 73 7.67 -27.20 23.71
C ARG A 73 6.96 -25.93 23.28
N GLN A 74 6.19 -25.31 24.17
CA GLN A 74 5.33 -24.16 23.86
C GLN A 74 5.73 -22.90 24.62
N ASP A 75 5.67 -21.75 23.95
CA ASP A 75 5.94 -20.44 24.56
C ASP A 75 4.83 -19.44 24.23
N ILE A 76 4.53 -18.56 25.19
CA ILE A 76 3.45 -17.57 25.12
C ILE A 76 4.11 -16.22 24.83
N VAL A 77 4.08 -15.84 23.55
CA VAL A 77 4.71 -14.61 23.07
C VAL A 77 4.00 -13.37 23.61
N ARG A 78 2.68 -13.45 23.67
CA ARG A 78 1.80 -12.38 24.16
C ARG A 78 0.50 -12.98 24.65
N GLU A 79 -0.04 -12.43 25.73
CA GLU A 79 -1.38 -12.76 26.19
C GLU A 79 -2.18 -11.50 26.56
N ASN A 80 -3.50 -11.58 26.41
CA ASN A 80 -4.44 -10.55 26.80
C ASN A 80 -5.74 -11.20 27.27
N ILE A 81 -6.29 -10.70 28.38
CA ILE A 81 -7.50 -11.22 29.00
C ILE A 81 -8.52 -10.09 29.08
N LEU A 82 -9.66 -10.28 28.42
CA LEU A 82 -10.80 -9.37 28.46
C LEU A 82 -11.91 -10.07 29.25
N SER A 83 -12.10 -9.67 30.51
CA SER A 83 -13.09 -10.27 31.43
C SER A 83 -14.24 -9.33 31.80
N GLY A 84 -14.33 -8.15 31.18
CA GLY A 84 -15.37 -7.17 31.51
C GLY A 84 -15.26 -6.69 32.96
N GLN A 85 -16.30 -6.93 33.75
CA GLN A 85 -16.35 -6.60 35.19
C GLN A 85 -16.05 -7.79 36.12
N LEU A 86 -15.76 -8.98 35.56
CA LEU A 86 -15.45 -10.17 36.36
C LEU A 86 -14.05 -10.06 36.96
N GLN A 87 -13.93 -10.45 38.22
CA GLN A 87 -12.64 -10.58 38.90
C GLN A 87 -11.91 -11.81 38.36
N PHE A 88 -10.64 -11.63 37.98
CA PHE A 88 -9.78 -12.69 37.48
C PHE A 88 -8.76 -13.13 38.56
N ASP A 89 -8.69 -14.43 38.80
CA ASP A 89 -7.67 -15.08 39.64
C ASP A 89 -6.92 -16.12 38.81
N ASP A 90 -5.59 -16.15 38.95
CA ASP A 90 -4.68 -16.98 38.18
C ASP A 90 -3.89 -17.89 39.10
N GLN A 91 -4.13 -19.20 39.01
CA GLN A 91 -3.54 -20.20 39.88
C GLN A 91 -2.79 -21.24 39.05
N THR A 92 -1.56 -21.55 39.41
CA THR A 92 -0.77 -22.61 38.75
C THR A 92 -0.45 -23.72 39.75
N ASP A 93 -0.74 -24.96 39.36
CA ASP A 93 -0.38 -26.15 40.14
C ASP A 93 0.25 -27.25 39.26
N ALA A 94 0.42 -28.47 39.80
CA ALA A 94 1.00 -29.59 39.08
C ALA A 94 0.20 -30.02 37.83
N SER A 95 -1.12 -29.77 37.81
CA SER A 95 -1.99 -30.06 36.68
C SER A 95 -1.89 -29.00 35.58
N GLY A 96 -1.63 -27.75 35.92
CA GLY A 96 -1.46 -26.66 34.94
C GLY A 96 -1.85 -25.29 35.50
N ARG A 97 -1.87 -24.29 34.61
CA ARG A 97 -2.34 -22.93 34.91
C ARG A 97 -3.85 -22.86 34.74
N ARG A 98 -4.58 -22.34 35.73
CA ARG A 98 -6.03 -22.17 35.74
C ARG A 98 -6.39 -20.72 35.92
N GLY A 99 -7.23 -20.23 35.02
CA GLY A 99 -7.92 -18.95 35.17
C GLY A 99 -9.28 -19.18 35.82
N MET A 100 -9.58 -18.40 36.85
CA MET A 100 -10.89 -18.34 37.51
C MET A 100 -11.46 -16.94 37.37
N TRP A 101 -12.69 -16.85 36.86
CA TRP A 101 -13.45 -15.60 36.77
C TRP A 101 -14.69 -15.69 37.63
N SER A 102 -14.86 -14.72 38.53
CA SER A 102 -15.97 -14.64 39.46
C SER A 102 -16.62 -13.26 39.45
N GLY A 103 -17.96 -13.19 39.49
CA GLY A 103 -18.69 -11.93 39.69
C GLY A 103 -20.17 -11.99 39.32
N ASP A 104 -20.88 -10.90 39.61
CA ASP A 104 -22.32 -10.71 39.38
C ASP A 104 -22.66 -10.08 38.02
N SER A 105 -21.67 -9.42 37.42
CA SER A 105 -21.81 -8.57 36.24
C SER A 105 -20.78 -8.96 35.18
N GLY A 106 -21.22 -9.73 34.19
CA GLY A 106 -20.37 -10.20 33.11
C GLY A 106 -21.08 -11.28 32.29
N ARG A 107 -20.96 -11.22 30.96
CA ARG A 107 -21.60 -12.19 30.05
C ARG A 107 -20.64 -12.84 29.06
N GLU A 108 -19.45 -12.30 28.92
CA GLU A 108 -18.43 -12.78 27.99
C GLU A 108 -17.04 -12.64 28.61
N ILE A 109 -16.22 -13.67 28.45
CA ILE A 109 -14.80 -13.69 28.77
C ILE A 109 -14.06 -14.03 27.47
N ARG A 110 -13.02 -13.28 27.15
CA ARG A 110 -12.14 -13.58 26.02
C ARG A 110 -10.69 -13.64 26.47
N TYR A 111 -10.12 -14.83 26.37
CA TYR A 111 -8.68 -15.05 26.50
C TYR A 111 -8.06 -15.07 25.10
N HIS A 112 -7.02 -14.28 24.89
CA HIS A 112 -6.27 -14.19 23.63
C HIS A 112 -4.78 -14.39 23.91
N ALA A 113 -4.14 -15.25 23.13
CA ALA A 113 -2.70 -15.48 23.24
C ALA A 113 -2.08 -15.77 21.87
N MET A 114 -0.86 -15.27 21.67
CA MET A 114 0.02 -15.64 20.57
C MET A 114 0.98 -16.72 21.06
N ILE A 115 0.90 -17.91 20.49
CA ILE A 115 1.61 -19.08 20.99
C ILE A 115 2.55 -19.62 19.91
N THR A 116 3.79 -19.93 20.31
CA THR A 116 4.69 -20.76 19.50
C THR A 116 4.75 -22.15 20.11
N SER A 117 4.91 -23.17 19.27
CA SER A 117 5.06 -24.55 19.75
C SER A 117 5.97 -25.31 18.79
N LYS A 118 6.71 -26.28 19.32
CA LYS A 118 7.70 -27.08 18.57
C LYS A 118 7.21 -28.51 18.39
N GLU A 119 7.52 -29.12 17.27
CA GLU A 119 7.35 -30.56 17.09
C GLU A 119 8.37 -31.32 17.96
N VAL A 120 7.95 -32.44 18.55
CA VAL A 120 8.83 -33.37 19.26
C VAL A 120 8.68 -34.77 18.71
N SER A 121 9.80 -35.45 18.49
CA SER A 121 9.85 -36.84 18.05
C SER A 121 11.00 -37.54 18.76
N TYR A 122 10.71 -38.68 19.37
CA TYR A 122 11.66 -39.44 20.17
C TYR A 122 11.96 -40.77 19.47
N ALA A 123 13.23 -41.02 19.17
CA ALA A 123 13.69 -42.35 18.79
C ALA A 123 13.87 -43.19 20.07
N LEU A 124 13.04 -44.23 20.22
CA LEU A 124 13.13 -45.15 21.36
C LEU A 124 14.16 -46.25 21.04
N ASP A 125 15.06 -46.52 21.98
CA ASP A 125 16.02 -47.61 21.86
C ASP A 125 15.32 -48.96 22.13
N GLU A 126 15.47 -49.92 21.23
CA GLU A 126 14.85 -51.26 21.34
C GLU A 126 15.34 -52.03 22.58
N SER A 127 16.50 -51.69 23.13
CA SER A 127 17.06 -52.33 24.33
C SER A 127 16.40 -51.88 25.65
N LEU A 128 15.54 -50.85 25.62
CA LEU A 128 14.87 -50.33 26.81
C LEU A 128 14.04 -51.41 27.52
N GLN A 129 14.18 -51.46 28.85
CA GLN A 129 13.46 -52.41 29.69
C GLN A 129 12.37 -51.70 30.50
N VAL A 130 11.29 -52.42 30.80
CA VAL A 130 10.25 -51.96 31.72
C VAL A 130 10.86 -51.73 33.11
N PRO A 131 10.68 -50.54 33.72
CA PRO A 131 11.31 -50.22 35.01
C PRO A 131 10.86 -51.18 36.12
N GLN A 132 11.81 -51.85 36.78
CA GLN A 132 11.52 -52.66 37.98
C GLN A 132 11.38 -51.82 39.25
N PHE A 133 12.08 -50.69 39.29
CA PHE A 133 12.07 -49.75 40.42
C PHE A 133 11.86 -48.34 39.91
N LEU A 134 10.87 -47.65 40.48
CA LEU A 134 10.55 -46.27 40.14
C LEU A 134 10.75 -45.37 41.35
N PRO A 135 11.38 -44.19 41.17
CA PRO A 135 11.42 -43.18 42.20
C PRO A 135 10.02 -42.84 42.75
N GLU A 136 9.91 -42.62 44.05
CA GLU A 136 8.64 -42.38 44.76
C GLU A 136 7.81 -41.24 44.15
N GLN A 137 8.47 -40.22 43.59
CA GLN A 137 7.83 -39.10 42.89
C GLN A 137 6.95 -39.49 41.69
N TYR A 138 7.17 -40.68 41.12
CA TYR A 138 6.40 -41.19 39.99
C TYR A 138 5.34 -42.22 40.40
N ALA A 139 5.29 -42.63 41.68
CA ALA A 139 4.37 -43.65 42.17
C ALA A 139 2.90 -43.30 41.86
N GLN A 140 2.54 -42.02 41.94
CA GLN A 140 1.19 -41.54 41.61
C GLN A 140 0.75 -41.89 40.17
N TYR A 141 1.69 -42.04 39.23
CA TYR A 141 1.40 -42.34 37.83
C TYR A 141 1.29 -43.84 37.54
N LEU A 142 1.26 -44.68 38.56
CA LEU A 142 0.95 -46.11 38.50
C LEU A 142 -0.39 -46.46 39.17
N VAL A 143 -0.97 -45.53 39.93
CA VAL A 143 -2.18 -45.78 40.73
C VAL A 143 -3.42 -45.77 39.85
N GLU A 144 -4.43 -46.52 40.28
CA GLU A 144 -5.77 -46.53 39.69
C GLU A 144 -6.51 -45.20 39.94
N GLU A 145 -7.20 -44.70 38.92
CA GLU A 145 -8.05 -43.50 38.99
C GLU A 145 -9.48 -43.86 38.54
N GLU A 146 -10.48 -43.03 38.85
CA GLU A 146 -11.90 -43.30 38.50
C GLU A 146 -12.11 -43.63 37.02
N GLY A 147 -11.37 -42.96 36.11
CA GLY A 147 -11.42 -43.21 34.67
C GLY A 147 -10.41 -44.23 34.14
N VAL A 148 -9.49 -44.73 34.97
CA VAL A 148 -8.32 -45.53 34.59
C VAL A 148 -8.21 -46.74 35.52
N GLN A 149 -8.95 -47.80 35.21
CA GLN A 149 -9.02 -49.02 36.03
C GLN A 149 -7.84 -49.96 35.78
N VAL A 150 -6.74 -49.74 36.49
CA VAL A 150 -5.47 -50.48 36.30
C VAL A 150 -5.58 -51.95 36.72
N GLY A 151 -6.24 -52.22 37.86
CA GLY A 151 -6.30 -53.56 38.47
C GLY A 151 -7.46 -54.45 38.00
N HIS A 152 -8.25 -54.01 37.00
CA HIS A 152 -9.50 -54.69 36.66
C HIS A 152 -9.26 -56.00 35.87
N PRO A 153 -9.98 -57.11 36.16
CA PRO A 153 -9.78 -58.41 35.49
C PRO A 153 -9.84 -58.35 33.96
N GLU A 154 -10.79 -57.61 33.38
CA GLU A 154 -10.91 -57.45 31.92
C GLU A 154 -9.70 -56.72 31.28
N ILE A 155 -9.07 -55.79 32.01
CA ILE A 155 -7.86 -55.09 31.51
C ILE A 155 -6.67 -56.04 31.54
N MET A 156 -6.56 -56.88 32.59
CA MET A 156 -5.54 -57.93 32.68
C MET A 156 -5.73 -59.03 31.63
N GLU A 157 -6.98 -59.40 31.33
CA GLU A 157 -7.33 -60.37 30.28
C GLU A 157 -7.02 -59.82 28.89
N LEU A 158 -7.32 -58.55 28.63
CA LEU A 158 -6.88 -57.89 27.41
C LEU A 158 -5.35 -57.93 27.30
N TRP A 159 -4.64 -57.55 28.37
CA TRP A 159 -3.18 -57.56 28.36
C TRP A 159 -2.61 -58.95 28.05
N SER A 160 -3.15 -60.01 28.65
CA SER A 160 -2.68 -61.37 28.39
C SER A 160 -2.84 -61.82 26.93
N THR A 161 -3.76 -61.18 26.20
CA THR A 161 -4.05 -61.43 24.78
C THR A 161 -3.11 -60.65 23.85
N ILE A 162 -2.77 -59.41 24.20
CA ILE A 162 -2.01 -58.51 23.31
C ILE A 162 -0.51 -58.41 23.67
N GLN A 163 -0.08 -58.94 24.81
CA GLN A 163 1.31 -58.83 25.27
C GLN A 163 2.32 -59.41 24.26
N PRO A 164 3.50 -58.79 24.13
CA PRO A 164 4.58 -59.30 23.29
C PRO A 164 5.21 -60.58 23.88
N ALA A 165 6.09 -61.23 23.11
CA ALA A 165 6.77 -62.45 23.55
C ALA A 165 7.67 -62.23 24.79
N ASP A 166 8.28 -61.04 24.91
CA ASP A 166 9.03 -60.62 26.10
C ASP A 166 8.47 -59.30 26.67
N SER A 167 7.60 -59.40 27.67
CA SER A 167 7.00 -58.24 28.35
C SER A 167 7.99 -57.44 29.23
N ARG A 168 9.28 -57.78 29.23
CA ARG A 168 10.34 -56.98 29.86
C ARG A 168 10.85 -55.88 28.94
N GLU A 169 10.71 -56.03 27.63
CA GLU A 169 11.13 -55.03 26.64
C GLU A 169 10.09 -53.92 26.53
N LEU A 170 10.50 -52.67 26.78
CA LEU A 170 9.58 -51.53 26.90
C LEU A 170 8.94 -51.17 25.55
N VAL A 171 9.72 -51.15 24.47
CA VAL A 171 9.23 -50.73 23.15
C VAL A 171 8.17 -51.69 22.62
N PRO A 172 8.38 -53.03 22.60
CA PRO A 172 7.34 -53.98 22.19
C PRO A 172 6.07 -53.91 23.05
N VAL A 173 6.21 -53.65 24.36
CA VAL A 173 5.05 -53.45 25.25
C VAL A 173 4.26 -52.21 24.84
N LEU A 174 4.93 -51.08 24.60
CA LEU A 174 4.28 -49.84 24.17
C LEU A 174 3.68 -49.98 22.76
N GLU A 175 4.34 -50.68 21.84
CA GLU A 175 3.81 -50.96 20.49
C GLU A 175 2.54 -51.82 20.55
N ALA A 176 2.50 -52.84 21.41
CA ALA A 176 1.30 -53.67 21.60
C ALA A 176 0.12 -52.86 22.15
N ILE A 177 0.35 -52.06 23.19
CA ILE A 177 -0.68 -51.19 23.79
C ILE A 177 -1.15 -50.14 22.79
N TYR A 178 -0.21 -49.50 22.10
CA TYR A 178 -0.50 -48.50 21.09
C TYR A 178 -1.27 -49.09 19.92
N GLY A 179 -0.79 -50.21 19.35
CA GLY A 179 -1.42 -50.91 18.24
C GLY A 179 -2.87 -51.26 18.56
N TYR A 180 -3.13 -51.85 19.74
CA TYR A 180 -4.50 -52.17 20.14
C TYR A 180 -5.39 -50.93 20.27
N THR A 181 -4.91 -49.88 20.95
CA THR A 181 -5.71 -48.65 21.17
C THR A 181 -5.88 -47.80 19.92
N TYR A 182 -4.96 -47.90 18.95
CA TYR A 182 -5.02 -47.23 17.66
C TYR A 182 -5.92 -47.98 16.68
N GLU A 183 -5.66 -49.29 16.47
CA GLU A 183 -6.28 -50.11 15.41
C GLU A 183 -7.58 -50.79 15.86
N ASN A 184 -7.64 -51.34 17.08
CA ASN A 184 -8.78 -52.15 17.53
C ASN A 184 -9.89 -51.35 18.22
N ILE A 185 -9.59 -50.17 18.74
CA ILE A 185 -10.61 -49.26 19.29
C ILE A 185 -11.00 -48.25 18.20
N GLU A 186 -12.23 -48.32 17.70
CA GLU A 186 -12.70 -47.37 16.68
C GLU A 186 -12.85 -45.96 17.29
N GLY A 187 -12.36 -44.94 16.58
CA GLY A 187 -12.53 -43.54 16.99
C GLY A 187 -13.96 -43.06 16.77
N ALA A 188 -14.69 -42.74 17.84
CA ALA A 188 -16.08 -42.29 17.76
C ALA A 188 -16.37 -41.07 18.66
N PRO A 189 -17.19 -40.10 18.21
CA PRO A 189 -17.54 -38.92 18.99
C PRO A 189 -18.56 -39.30 20.08
N PHE A 190 -18.08 -39.74 21.24
CA PHE A 190 -18.93 -39.95 22.41
C PHE A 190 -19.18 -38.64 23.16
N LYS A 191 -20.44 -38.38 23.50
CA LYS A 191 -20.82 -37.34 24.45
C LYS A 191 -20.91 -37.96 25.84
N GLY A 192 -20.05 -37.52 26.76
CA GLY A 192 -20.04 -37.96 28.14
C GLY A 192 -18.69 -38.55 28.57
N PHE A 193 -18.65 -39.04 29.81
CA PHE A 193 -17.48 -39.67 30.39
C PHE A 193 -17.37 -41.12 29.90
N THR A 194 -16.22 -41.50 29.33
CA THR A 194 -15.91 -42.88 28.91
C THR A 194 -14.62 -43.29 29.60
N ASP A 195 -14.71 -44.18 30.58
CA ASP A 195 -13.54 -44.74 31.27
C ASP A 195 -12.84 -45.84 30.44
N ALA A 196 -11.70 -46.34 30.93
CA ALA A 196 -10.91 -47.37 30.25
C ALA A 196 -11.72 -48.65 30.00
N LEU A 197 -12.50 -49.09 30.99
CA LEU A 197 -13.29 -50.32 30.90
C LEU A 197 -14.45 -50.19 29.90
N THR A 198 -15.12 -49.05 29.88
CA THR A 198 -16.18 -48.75 28.91
C THR A 198 -15.61 -48.67 27.50
N ALA A 199 -14.44 -48.05 27.31
CA ALA A 199 -13.76 -48.02 26.02
C ALA A 199 -13.44 -49.42 25.51
N LEU A 200 -12.92 -50.29 26.39
CA LEU A 200 -12.65 -51.70 26.08
C LEU A 200 -13.93 -52.44 25.67
N ARG A 201 -14.98 -52.40 26.49
CA ARG A 201 -16.23 -53.14 26.25
C ARG A 201 -16.97 -52.69 24.98
N LEU A 202 -16.90 -51.40 24.66
CA LEU A 202 -17.56 -50.88 23.47
C LEU A 202 -16.77 -51.13 22.18
N GLY A 203 -15.45 -51.37 22.27
CA GLY A 203 -14.56 -51.44 21.10
C GLY A 203 -14.47 -50.12 20.32
N ARG A 204 -14.99 -49.02 20.89
CA ARG A 204 -15.00 -47.69 20.28
C ARG A 204 -15.00 -46.61 21.36
N ALA A 205 -14.27 -45.53 21.15
CA ALA A 205 -14.16 -44.44 22.12
C ALA A 205 -13.74 -43.11 21.47
N SER A 206 -13.96 -42.00 22.19
CA SER A 206 -13.34 -40.70 21.87
C SER A 206 -11.88 -40.69 22.33
N CYS A 207 -11.16 -39.59 22.06
CA CYS A 207 -9.76 -39.45 22.47
C CYS A 207 -9.53 -39.69 23.97
N ASN A 208 -10.46 -39.25 24.83
CA ASN A 208 -10.38 -39.49 26.26
C ASN A 208 -10.44 -40.99 26.61
N GLY A 209 -11.39 -41.73 26.03
CA GLY A 209 -11.55 -43.16 26.34
C GLY A 209 -10.38 -44.01 25.81
N LYS A 210 -9.89 -43.70 24.60
CA LYS A 210 -8.68 -44.33 24.06
C LYS A 210 -7.45 -44.06 24.94
N GLY A 211 -7.24 -42.82 25.33
CA GLY A 211 -6.14 -42.42 26.21
C GLY A 211 -6.21 -43.11 27.57
N ARG A 212 -7.39 -43.16 28.19
CA ARG A 212 -7.60 -43.84 29.49
C ARG A 212 -7.31 -45.33 29.41
N LEU A 213 -7.75 -46.01 28.35
CA LEU A 213 -7.45 -47.44 28.15
C LEU A 213 -5.95 -47.68 27.95
N PHE A 214 -5.28 -46.86 27.14
CA PHE A 214 -3.83 -46.94 27.00
C PHE A 214 -3.12 -46.77 28.34
N VAL A 215 -3.48 -45.73 29.10
CA VAL A 215 -2.85 -45.45 30.42
C VAL A 215 -3.13 -46.60 31.39
N ALA A 216 -4.32 -47.19 31.39
CA ALA A 216 -4.64 -48.35 32.23
C ALA A 216 -3.74 -49.56 31.92
N LEU A 217 -3.55 -49.86 30.62
CA LEU A 217 -2.66 -50.94 30.16
C LEU A 217 -1.17 -50.66 30.44
N ALA A 218 -0.73 -49.40 30.31
CA ALA A 218 0.64 -49.03 30.64
C ALA A 218 0.90 -49.19 32.14
N ARG A 219 0.01 -48.65 32.98
CA ARG A 219 0.12 -48.71 34.44
C ARG A 219 0.04 -50.14 34.97
N SER A 220 -0.77 -51.01 34.36
CA SER A 220 -0.89 -52.42 34.78
C SER A 220 0.40 -53.22 34.53
N ASN A 221 1.26 -52.70 33.64
CA ASN A 221 2.59 -53.24 33.33
C ASN A 221 3.72 -52.50 34.04
N GLY A 222 3.43 -51.70 35.07
CA GLY A 222 4.46 -50.97 35.83
C GLY A 222 5.08 -49.79 35.08
N ILE A 223 4.45 -49.34 33.99
CA ILE A 223 4.92 -48.20 33.18
C ILE A 223 4.20 -46.92 33.64
N PRO A 224 4.90 -45.91 34.18
CA PRO A 224 4.26 -44.67 34.59
C PRO A 224 3.72 -43.91 33.39
N ALA A 225 2.41 -43.62 33.42
CA ALA A 225 1.73 -42.92 32.34
C ALA A 225 0.74 -41.89 32.89
N ARG A 226 0.56 -40.79 32.18
CA ARG A 226 -0.40 -39.73 32.53
C ARG A 226 -1.16 -39.24 31.30
N LEU A 227 -2.40 -38.83 31.53
CA LEU A 227 -3.19 -38.13 30.51
C LEU A 227 -2.74 -36.66 30.41
N VAL A 228 -2.90 -36.09 29.23
CA VAL A 228 -2.60 -34.68 28.96
C VAL A 228 -3.70 -34.13 28.06
N GLY A 229 -4.26 -32.99 28.43
CA GLY A 229 -5.33 -32.37 27.68
C GLY A 229 -4.99 -30.98 27.19
N GLY A 230 -5.62 -30.63 26.06
CA GLY A 230 -5.35 -29.38 25.38
C GLY A 230 -6.14 -29.20 24.10
N VAL A 231 -5.53 -28.51 23.13
CA VAL A 231 -6.20 -28.12 21.88
C VAL A 231 -5.25 -28.35 20.71
N ILE A 232 -5.72 -29.01 19.66
CA ILE A 232 -5.01 -29.06 18.37
C ILE A 232 -5.28 -27.75 17.62
N MET A 233 -4.26 -26.93 17.40
CA MET A 233 -4.33 -25.58 16.85
C MET A 233 -4.47 -25.55 15.32
N ASN A 234 -5.46 -26.29 14.79
CA ASN A 234 -5.82 -26.20 13.38
C ASN A 234 -6.61 -24.92 13.10
N GLU A 235 -6.39 -24.31 11.95
CA GLU A 235 -7.08 -23.09 11.52
C GLU A 235 -8.61 -23.25 11.58
N GLY A 236 -9.27 -22.25 12.15
CA GLY A 236 -10.72 -22.15 12.20
C GLY A 236 -11.27 -22.04 13.62
N SER A 237 -12.59 -22.16 13.73
CA SER A 237 -13.31 -22.07 15.00
C SER A 237 -13.89 -23.43 15.38
N LYS A 238 -13.63 -23.89 16.60
CA LYS A 238 -14.11 -25.19 17.10
C LYS A 238 -14.46 -25.16 18.58
N LYS A 239 -15.18 -26.18 19.03
CA LYS A 239 -15.46 -26.43 20.46
C LYS A 239 -14.73 -27.65 21.00
N THR A 240 -14.08 -28.44 20.15
CA THR A 240 -13.44 -29.69 20.54
C THR A 240 -12.04 -29.43 21.10
N SER A 241 -11.85 -29.84 22.35
CA SER A 241 -10.53 -30.09 22.93
C SER A 241 -10.00 -31.46 22.47
N HIS A 242 -8.75 -31.75 22.79
CA HIS A 242 -8.13 -33.04 22.54
C HIS A 242 -7.42 -33.53 23.79
N GLN A 243 -7.34 -34.85 23.95
CA GLN A 243 -6.60 -35.49 25.03
C GLN A 243 -5.70 -36.56 24.42
N TRP A 244 -4.44 -36.53 24.82
CA TRP A 244 -3.44 -37.54 24.50
C TRP A 244 -2.82 -38.02 25.82
N LEU A 245 -1.68 -38.71 25.75
CA LEU A 245 -1.00 -39.19 26.94
C LEU A 245 0.52 -39.05 26.84
N GLU A 246 1.17 -39.11 27.98
CA GLU A 246 2.63 -39.14 28.09
C GLU A 246 3.05 -40.34 28.95
N VAL A 247 4.12 -41.02 28.53
CA VAL A 247 4.74 -42.15 29.24
C VAL A 247 6.12 -41.71 29.72
N LEU A 248 6.49 -42.09 30.94
CA LEU A 248 7.82 -41.80 31.47
C LEU A 248 8.85 -42.82 30.96
N ILE A 249 9.80 -42.36 30.14
CA ILE A 249 10.88 -43.18 29.56
C ILE A 249 12.22 -42.48 29.86
N GLU A 250 13.13 -43.17 30.55
CA GLU A 250 14.45 -42.63 30.96
C GLU A 250 14.40 -41.24 31.63
N GLY A 251 13.38 -41.00 32.46
CA GLY A 251 13.19 -39.73 33.17
C GLY A 251 12.57 -38.60 32.33
N ARG A 252 12.16 -38.88 31.08
CA ARG A 252 11.48 -37.92 30.19
C ARG A 252 10.04 -38.35 29.92
N TRP A 253 9.14 -37.38 29.80
CA TRP A 253 7.74 -37.63 29.42
C TRP A 253 7.62 -37.67 27.90
N VAL A 254 7.44 -38.86 27.34
CA VAL A 254 7.32 -39.10 25.90
C VAL A 254 5.84 -39.15 25.51
N PRO A 255 5.38 -38.34 24.53
CA PRO A 255 3.97 -38.25 24.17
C PRO A 255 3.53 -39.37 23.21
N PHE A 256 2.27 -39.78 23.35
CA PHE A 256 1.57 -40.72 22.47
C PHE A 256 0.14 -40.24 22.22
N ASP A 257 -0.34 -40.42 21.00
CA ASP A 257 -1.73 -40.15 20.61
C ASP A 257 -2.29 -41.32 19.78
N PRO A 258 -2.97 -42.28 20.41
CA PRO A 258 -3.63 -43.40 19.73
C PRO A 258 -4.92 -42.97 18.99
N THR A 259 -5.32 -41.70 19.06
CA THR A 259 -6.45 -41.19 18.27
C THR A 259 -6.00 -40.73 16.91
N ASN A 260 -4.89 -39.98 16.85
CA ASN A 260 -4.40 -39.35 15.62
C ASN A 260 -3.17 -40.01 15.00
N GLY A 261 -2.68 -41.13 15.55
CA GLY A 261 -1.60 -41.88 14.91
C GLY A 261 -0.20 -41.39 15.27
N HIS A 262 0.00 -40.82 16.47
CA HIS A 262 1.33 -40.40 16.92
C HIS A 262 1.92 -41.36 17.96
N PHE A 263 2.99 -42.06 17.59
CA PHE A 263 3.79 -42.90 18.48
C PHE A 263 5.09 -42.16 18.79
N ALA A 264 5.40 -41.98 20.08
CA ALA A 264 6.59 -41.27 20.57
C ALA A 264 6.86 -39.90 19.88
N SER A 265 5.82 -39.23 19.42
CA SER A 265 5.89 -37.98 18.68
C SER A 265 4.66 -37.13 18.96
N LEU A 266 4.80 -35.82 18.80
CA LEU A 266 3.70 -34.88 18.89
C LEU A 266 3.96 -33.68 17.96
N PRO A 267 3.05 -33.41 17.01
CA PRO A 267 3.19 -32.29 16.08
C PRO A 267 3.20 -30.91 16.77
N GLU A 268 3.76 -29.90 16.09
CA GLU A 268 3.87 -28.53 16.59
C GLU A 268 2.52 -27.88 16.96
N ASN A 269 1.43 -28.25 16.27
CA ASN A 269 0.10 -27.67 16.49
C ASN A 269 -0.61 -28.19 17.75
N TYR A 270 0.00 -29.04 18.58
CA TYR A 270 -0.62 -29.52 19.81
C TYR A 270 -0.31 -28.57 20.98
N LEU A 271 -1.32 -27.85 21.45
CA LEU A 271 -1.24 -26.97 22.62
C LEU A 271 -1.62 -27.72 23.89
N ARG A 272 -0.73 -27.78 24.88
CA ARG A 272 -1.01 -28.34 26.20
C ARG A 272 -1.66 -27.29 27.10
N LEU A 273 -2.77 -27.67 27.74
CA LEU A 273 -3.44 -26.84 28.76
C LEU A 273 -3.31 -27.44 30.16
N TYR A 274 -3.39 -28.78 30.27
CA TYR A 274 -3.30 -29.46 31.56
C TYR A 274 -2.72 -30.87 31.47
N LYS A 275 -2.33 -31.40 32.64
CA LYS A 275 -1.84 -32.75 32.90
C LYS A 275 -2.78 -33.43 33.91
N GLY A 276 -3.08 -34.71 33.70
CA GLY A 276 -4.03 -35.49 34.50
C GLY A 276 -5.41 -35.62 33.83
N ASP A 277 -6.32 -36.37 34.47
CA ASP A 277 -7.70 -36.56 33.99
C ASP A 277 -8.62 -35.47 34.56
N HIS A 278 -8.78 -34.37 33.81
CA HIS A 278 -9.55 -33.21 34.26
C HIS A 278 -10.58 -32.74 33.23
N ALA A 279 -11.72 -32.27 33.72
CA ALA A 279 -12.65 -31.51 32.90
C ALA A 279 -12.04 -30.14 32.56
N LEU A 280 -12.08 -29.75 31.28
CA LEU A 280 -11.48 -28.50 30.81
C LEU A 280 -12.17 -27.25 31.38
N PHE A 281 -13.48 -27.32 31.63
CA PHE A 281 -14.26 -26.23 32.19
C PHE A 281 -14.97 -26.68 33.46
N ARG A 282 -14.98 -25.82 34.47
CA ARG A 282 -15.89 -25.88 35.62
C ARG A 282 -16.62 -24.55 35.69
N HIS A 283 -17.93 -24.58 35.93
CA HIS A 283 -18.70 -23.35 36.02
C HIS A 283 -19.91 -23.51 36.93
N THR A 284 -20.49 -22.38 37.36
CA THR A 284 -21.75 -22.37 38.11
C THR A 284 -22.82 -23.16 37.35
N ARG A 285 -23.58 -24.00 38.07
CA ARG A 285 -24.63 -24.82 37.47
C ARG A 285 -25.79 -23.94 36.96
N ASN A 286 -26.51 -24.44 35.96
CA ASN A 286 -27.69 -23.79 35.38
C ASN A 286 -27.46 -22.41 34.75
N ILE A 287 -26.23 -22.13 34.31
CA ILE A 287 -25.95 -20.99 33.43
C ILE A 287 -25.92 -21.49 31.99
N ASN A 288 -26.38 -20.68 31.03
CA ASN A 288 -26.30 -21.03 29.61
C ASN A 288 -24.86 -20.83 29.10
N PHE A 289 -23.93 -21.68 29.56
CA PHE A 289 -22.51 -21.61 29.23
C PHE A 289 -22.25 -22.11 27.81
N ASP A 290 -21.64 -21.26 26.99
CA ASP A 290 -21.09 -21.62 25.70
C ASP A 290 -19.64 -21.15 25.56
N TYR A 291 -18.86 -21.85 24.77
CA TYR A 291 -17.47 -21.51 24.50
C TYR A 291 -17.05 -21.86 23.08
N ARG A 292 -15.94 -21.26 22.64
CA ARG A 292 -15.36 -21.46 21.32
C ARG A 292 -13.88 -21.14 21.32
N PHE A 293 -13.09 -22.06 20.79
CA PHE A 293 -11.72 -21.79 20.38
C PHE A 293 -11.72 -21.24 18.96
N SER A 294 -11.01 -20.15 18.72
CA SER A 294 -10.70 -19.63 17.39
C SER A 294 -9.18 -19.63 17.25
N ILE A 295 -8.68 -20.33 16.24
CA ILE A 295 -7.25 -20.43 15.97
C ILE A 295 -6.96 -19.93 14.57
N SER A 296 -5.96 -19.07 14.43
CA SER A 296 -5.40 -18.67 13.14
C SER A 296 -3.88 -18.79 13.16
N PRO A 297 -3.27 -19.63 12.30
CA PRO A 297 -1.83 -19.66 12.17
C PRO A 297 -1.34 -18.39 11.46
N VAL A 298 -0.32 -17.75 12.03
CA VAL A 298 0.32 -16.56 11.49
C VAL A 298 1.80 -16.83 11.32
N SER A 299 2.32 -16.59 10.11
CA SER A 299 3.74 -16.72 9.83
C SER A 299 4.45 -15.39 10.13
N GLN A 300 5.37 -15.38 11.10
CA GLN A 300 6.15 -14.19 11.42
C GLN A 300 7.63 -14.55 11.66
N SER A 301 8.50 -13.54 11.63
CA SER A 301 9.91 -13.71 11.93
C SER A 301 10.13 -13.60 13.45
N PRO A 302 10.87 -14.54 14.06
CA PRO A 302 11.28 -14.47 15.48
C PRO A 302 11.91 -13.13 15.86
N ALA A 303 12.61 -12.48 14.93
CA ALA A 303 13.21 -11.16 15.12
C ALA A 303 12.21 -10.07 15.58
N LEU A 304 10.91 -10.25 15.38
CA LEU A 304 9.89 -9.28 15.78
C LEU A 304 9.45 -9.42 17.24
N PHE A 305 9.67 -10.58 17.87
CA PHE A 305 9.06 -10.89 19.17
C PHE A 305 9.95 -11.64 20.16
N GLU A 306 10.92 -12.42 19.68
CA GLU A 306 11.87 -13.18 20.49
C GLU A 306 13.11 -12.31 20.74
N PHE A 307 13.27 -11.83 21.98
CA PHE A 307 14.39 -10.99 22.38
C PHE A 307 15.14 -11.67 23.53
N ASP A 308 16.27 -12.31 23.23
CA ASP A 308 17.12 -12.87 24.28
C ASP A 308 17.82 -11.74 25.06
N GLU A 309 17.79 -11.80 26.38
CA GLU A 309 18.53 -10.86 27.24
C GLU A 309 20.03 -11.21 27.32
N ASN A 310 20.37 -12.47 27.05
CA ASN A 310 21.76 -12.96 27.03
C ASN A 310 22.46 -12.68 25.69
N ASP A 311 21.74 -12.14 24.71
CA ASP A 311 22.29 -11.80 23.41
C ASP A 311 23.40 -10.72 23.54
N PRO A 312 24.47 -10.81 22.74
CA PRO A 312 25.51 -9.78 22.65
C PRO A 312 24.92 -8.37 22.51
N VAL A 313 25.59 -7.35 23.07
CA VAL A 313 25.11 -5.95 23.08
C VAL A 313 24.67 -5.47 21.69
N LEU A 314 25.36 -5.90 20.63
CA LEU A 314 25.02 -5.57 19.24
C LEU A 314 23.74 -6.27 18.75
N ASN A 315 23.49 -7.53 19.12
CA ASN A 315 22.22 -8.23 18.82
C ASN A 315 21.02 -7.59 19.53
N ARG A 316 21.26 -6.84 20.63
CA ARG A 316 20.21 -6.06 21.29
C ARG A 316 19.77 -4.84 20.48
N PHE A 317 20.54 -4.40 19.47
CA PHE A 317 20.14 -3.34 18.53
C PHE A 317 19.19 -3.88 17.46
N ASN A 318 18.03 -4.36 17.91
CA ASN A 318 16.91 -4.77 17.07
C ASN A 318 15.85 -3.66 17.07
N ALA A 319 15.41 -3.22 15.88
CA ALA A 319 14.43 -2.15 15.75
C ALA A 319 13.02 -2.53 16.24
N ALA A 320 12.63 -3.79 16.09
CA ALA A 320 11.37 -4.29 16.63
C ALA A 320 11.36 -4.26 18.16
N ARG A 321 12.51 -4.54 18.81
CA ARG A 321 12.65 -4.42 20.28
C ARG A 321 12.35 -3.02 20.77
N LEU A 322 12.91 -2.01 20.09
CA LEU A 322 12.67 -0.60 20.44
C LEU A 322 11.20 -0.23 20.25
N MET A 323 10.58 -0.71 19.16
CA MET A 323 9.17 -0.42 18.89
C MET A 323 8.20 -1.19 19.77
N LYS A 324 8.59 -2.31 20.38
CA LYS A 324 7.73 -3.03 21.35
C LYS A 324 7.37 -2.15 22.55
N LEU A 325 8.21 -1.16 22.90
CA LEU A 325 7.92 -0.15 23.92
C LEU A 325 6.70 0.73 23.60
N THR A 326 6.26 0.78 22.33
CA THR A 326 5.09 1.55 21.90
C THR A 326 3.77 0.80 22.13
N GLY A 327 3.81 -0.49 22.47
CA GLY A 327 2.61 -1.34 22.63
C GLY A 327 1.95 -1.78 21.32
N LEU A 328 2.55 -1.46 20.16
CA LEU A 328 2.07 -1.90 18.85
C LEU A 328 2.20 -3.43 18.70
N PRO A 329 1.23 -4.10 18.03
CA PRO A 329 1.37 -5.49 17.65
C PRO A 329 2.56 -5.75 16.74
N GLU A 330 3.11 -6.95 16.84
CA GLU A 330 4.31 -7.43 16.15
C GLU A 330 4.16 -7.31 14.62
N GLU A 331 2.97 -7.62 14.10
CA GLU A 331 2.61 -7.48 12.69
C GLU A 331 2.70 -6.02 12.21
N MET A 332 2.22 -5.07 13.03
CA MET A 332 2.26 -3.65 12.69
C MET A 332 3.68 -3.12 12.72
N ILE A 333 4.51 -3.60 13.65
CA ILE A 333 5.95 -3.28 13.73
C ILE A 333 6.65 -3.74 12.45
N GLY A 334 6.40 -4.98 12.00
CA GLY A 334 6.94 -5.52 10.75
C GLY A 334 6.56 -4.68 9.54
N VAL A 335 5.28 -4.31 9.40
CA VAL A 335 4.80 -3.43 8.31
C VAL A 335 5.40 -2.04 8.40
N PHE A 336 5.53 -1.47 9.61
CA PHE A 336 6.08 -0.13 9.82
C PHE A 336 7.54 -0.02 9.32
N LEU A 337 8.37 -1.02 9.64
CA LEU A 337 9.77 -1.09 9.19
C LEU A 337 9.94 -1.13 7.67
N MET A 338 8.91 -1.60 6.96
CA MET A 338 8.93 -1.73 5.52
C MET A 338 8.55 -0.45 4.77
N PHE A 339 7.98 0.57 5.43
CA PHE A 339 7.56 1.81 4.75
C PHE A 339 8.69 2.51 3.96
N PRO A 340 9.92 2.66 4.50
CA PRO A 340 11.02 3.23 3.73
C PRO A 340 11.37 2.40 2.49
N LEU A 341 11.31 1.08 2.57
CA LEU A 341 11.57 0.19 1.44
C LEU A 341 10.42 0.26 0.41
N ALA A 342 9.16 0.30 0.85
CA ALA A 342 8.00 0.52 -0.01
C ALA A 342 8.07 1.90 -0.70
N ALA A 343 8.59 2.92 0.00
CA ALA A 343 8.81 4.25 -0.58
C ALA A 343 9.89 4.21 -1.65
N LEU A 344 10.98 3.45 -1.42
CA LEU A 344 12.00 3.21 -2.43
C LEU A 344 11.42 2.52 -3.68
N VAL A 345 10.61 1.47 -3.52
CA VAL A 345 9.92 0.81 -4.64
C VAL A 345 9.05 1.80 -5.41
N THR A 346 8.25 2.61 -4.71
CA THR A 346 7.39 3.60 -5.33
C THR A 346 8.18 4.68 -6.09
N ILE A 347 9.26 5.18 -5.49
CA ILE A 347 10.18 6.15 -6.11
C ILE A 347 10.84 5.55 -7.35
N PHE A 348 11.25 4.29 -7.31
CA PHE A 348 11.83 3.57 -8.45
C PHE A 348 10.82 3.42 -9.60
N LEU A 349 9.61 2.93 -9.32
CA LEU A 349 8.56 2.78 -10.33
C LEU A 349 8.20 4.13 -10.97
N ARG A 350 8.16 5.21 -10.19
CA ARG A 350 7.83 6.54 -10.70
C ARG A 350 8.99 7.20 -11.45
N SER A 351 10.18 7.15 -10.88
CA SER A 351 11.31 7.95 -11.33
C SER A 351 12.16 7.22 -12.37
N VAL A 352 12.24 5.88 -12.32
CA VAL A 352 13.02 5.04 -13.25
C VAL A 352 12.14 4.38 -14.30
N VAL A 353 11.02 3.77 -13.90
CA VAL A 353 10.11 3.13 -14.87
C VAL A 353 9.24 4.18 -15.58
N GLY A 354 8.75 5.18 -14.83
CA GLY A 354 7.88 6.24 -15.34
C GLY A 354 6.39 6.02 -15.05
N LEU A 355 6.04 5.08 -14.17
CA LEU A 355 4.65 4.82 -13.81
C LEU A 355 4.04 6.03 -13.08
N GLN A 356 2.90 6.49 -13.58
CA GLN A 356 2.10 7.51 -12.91
C GLN A 356 1.20 6.85 -11.87
N THR A 357 1.17 7.43 -10.67
CA THR A 357 0.39 6.93 -9.53
C THR A 357 -0.36 8.08 -8.87
N PHE A 358 -1.37 7.77 -8.05
CA PHE A 358 -2.06 8.72 -7.19
C PHE A 358 -1.15 9.17 -6.02
N GLY A 359 -0.06 9.87 -6.33
CA GLY A 359 0.96 10.22 -5.36
C GLY A 359 1.85 9.04 -4.95
N ILE A 360 2.78 9.31 -4.03
CA ILE A 360 3.77 8.32 -3.58
C ILE A 360 3.23 7.52 -2.38
N PHE A 361 2.46 8.17 -1.50
CA PHE A 361 2.01 7.58 -0.24
C PHE A 361 0.79 6.66 -0.38
N MET A 362 -0.18 7.00 -1.24
CA MET A 362 -1.43 6.22 -1.34
C MET A 362 -1.22 4.73 -1.65
N PRO A 363 -0.42 4.35 -2.68
CA PRO A 363 -0.23 2.94 -2.99
C PRO A 363 0.32 2.14 -1.81
N MET A 364 1.22 2.75 -1.03
CA MET A 364 1.80 2.14 0.16
C MET A 364 0.78 1.96 1.28
N LEU A 365 -0.03 2.99 1.58
CA LEU A 365 -1.05 2.92 2.63
C LEU A 365 -2.13 1.89 2.31
N ILE A 366 -2.54 1.82 1.03
CA ILE A 366 -3.50 0.82 0.57
C ILE A 366 -2.90 -0.59 0.68
N ALA A 367 -1.65 -0.76 0.24
CA ALA A 367 -0.96 -2.04 0.36
C ALA A 367 -0.82 -2.50 1.83
N ALA A 368 -0.52 -1.58 2.75
CA ALA A 368 -0.47 -1.87 4.18
C ALA A 368 -1.85 -2.30 4.72
N ALA A 369 -2.93 -1.64 4.31
CA ALA A 369 -4.31 -2.04 4.69
C ALA A 369 -4.70 -3.42 4.12
N CYS A 370 -4.13 -3.80 2.97
CA CYS A 370 -4.35 -5.12 2.36
C CYS A 370 -3.66 -6.26 3.12
N ILE A 371 -2.71 -5.99 4.03
CA ILE A 371 -1.99 -7.05 4.76
C ILE A 371 -2.95 -7.88 5.62
N ASN A 372 -3.86 -7.22 6.33
CA ASN A 372 -4.78 -7.92 7.24
C ASN A 372 -6.04 -8.45 6.55
N THR A 373 -6.41 -7.86 5.40
CA THR A 373 -7.65 -8.21 4.67
C THR A 373 -7.41 -9.15 3.50
N GLY A 374 -6.15 -9.30 3.07
CA GLY A 374 -5.75 -9.98 1.85
C GLY A 374 -5.79 -9.05 0.63
N LEU A 375 -4.87 -9.29 -0.32
CA LEU A 375 -4.70 -8.44 -1.51
C LEU A 375 -5.98 -8.33 -2.34
N TRP A 376 -6.63 -9.45 -2.66
CA TRP A 376 -7.80 -9.43 -3.54
C TRP A 376 -9.00 -8.69 -2.93
N LEU A 377 -9.32 -8.99 -1.67
CA LEU A 377 -10.42 -8.31 -0.97
C LEU A 377 -10.11 -6.83 -0.78
N GLY A 378 -8.86 -6.49 -0.42
CA GLY A 378 -8.39 -5.11 -0.30
C GLY A 378 -8.46 -4.34 -1.63
N LEU A 379 -8.08 -4.95 -2.75
CA LEU A 379 -8.17 -4.34 -4.07
C LEU A 379 -9.63 -4.16 -4.52
N ILE A 380 -10.50 -5.15 -4.31
CA ILE A 380 -11.92 -5.07 -4.65
C ILE A 380 -12.60 -3.95 -3.85
N THR A 381 -12.36 -3.91 -2.52
CA THR A 381 -12.92 -2.86 -1.66
C THR A 381 -12.39 -1.48 -2.04
N PHE A 382 -11.08 -1.35 -2.32
CA PHE A 382 -10.50 -0.11 -2.81
C PHE A 382 -11.11 0.36 -4.14
N SER A 383 -11.15 -0.52 -5.15
CA SER A 383 -11.74 -0.19 -6.46
C SER A 383 -13.23 0.15 -6.35
N GLY A 384 -13.98 -0.54 -5.47
CA GLY A 384 -15.37 -0.23 -5.17
C GLY A 384 -15.55 1.17 -4.55
N ILE A 385 -14.72 1.52 -3.56
CA ILE A 385 -14.73 2.84 -2.92
C ILE A 385 -14.37 3.94 -3.93
N VAL A 386 -13.35 3.73 -4.78
CA VAL A 386 -12.98 4.65 -5.86
C VAL A 386 -14.16 4.88 -6.81
N ALA A 387 -14.78 3.81 -7.30
CA ALA A 387 -15.91 3.89 -8.22
C ALA A 387 -17.11 4.62 -7.58
N PHE A 388 -17.40 4.32 -6.33
CA PHE A 388 -18.45 4.98 -5.56
C PHE A 388 -18.15 6.47 -5.34
N ALA A 389 -16.90 6.83 -5.00
CA ALA A 389 -16.49 8.22 -4.85
C ALA A 389 -16.61 9.00 -6.15
N VAL A 390 -16.21 8.42 -7.29
CA VAL A 390 -16.42 9.00 -8.64
C VAL A 390 -17.91 9.22 -8.92
N ALA A 391 -18.75 8.22 -8.64
CA ALA A 391 -20.19 8.31 -8.84
C ALA A 391 -20.82 9.41 -7.97
N MET A 392 -20.41 9.53 -6.71
CA MET A 392 -20.88 10.57 -5.81
C MET A 392 -20.38 11.96 -6.20
N LEU A 393 -19.14 12.09 -6.67
CA LEU A 393 -18.63 13.35 -7.23
C LEU A 393 -19.44 13.79 -8.44
N ALA A 394 -19.75 12.86 -9.36
CA ALA A 394 -20.60 13.13 -10.53
C ALA A 394 -22.02 13.51 -10.11
N TYR A 395 -22.59 12.82 -9.13
CA TYR A 395 -23.90 13.14 -8.56
C TYR A 395 -23.91 14.54 -7.96
N PHE A 396 -22.98 14.89 -7.07
CA PHE A 396 -22.94 16.23 -6.46
C PHE A 396 -22.61 17.34 -7.43
N ASN A 397 -21.92 17.04 -8.54
CA ASN A 397 -21.68 18.03 -9.59
C ASN A 397 -22.98 18.58 -10.17
N SER A 398 -24.05 17.77 -10.23
CA SER A 398 -25.37 18.22 -10.68
C SER A 398 -26.04 19.26 -9.77
N PHE A 399 -25.64 19.35 -8.50
CA PHE A 399 -26.24 20.24 -7.51
C PHE A 399 -25.54 21.61 -7.41
N ASN A 400 -24.52 21.88 -8.24
CA ASN A 400 -23.74 23.14 -8.23
C ASN A 400 -23.13 23.49 -6.85
N ILE A 401 -22.79 22.48 -6.04
CA ILE A 401 -22.17 22.66 -4.73
C ILE A 401 -20.72 23.11 -4.90
N LEU A 402 -20.26 24.04 -4.05
CA LEU A 402 -18.85 24.46 -3.97
C LEU A 402 -17.89 23.27 -3.79
N LYS A 403 -16.67 23.39 -4.33
CA LYS A 403 -15.65 22.32 -4.34
C LYS A 403 -15.37 21.72 -2.95
N ILE A 404 -15.06 22.58 -1.97
CA ILE A 404 -14.67 22.15 -0.62
C ILE A 404 -15.82 21.39 0.09
N PRO A 405 -17.06 21.92 0.16
CA PRO A 405 -18.20 21.17 0.71
C PRO A 405 -18.52 19.87 -0.03
N ARG A 406 -18.36 19.85 -1.37
CA ARG A 406 -18.57 18.66 -2.18
C ARG A 406 -17.59 17.55 -1.81
N LEU A 407 -16.30 17.87 -1.75
CA LEU A 407 -15.26 16.93 -1.32
C LEU A 407 -15.53 16.41 0.09
N ALA A 408 -15.84 17.32 1.04
CA ALA A 408 -16.18 16.95 2.41
C ALA A 408 -17.39 16.00 2.49
N ALA A 409 -18.43 16.23 1.68
CA ALA A 409 -19.61 15.36 1.62
C ALA A 409 -19.25 13.96 1.10
N VAL A 410 -18.45 13.87 0.03
CA VAL A 410 -18.00 12.58 -0.51
C VAL A 410 -17.16 11.81 0.51
N ILE A 411 -16.23 12.48 1.18
CA ILE A 411 -15.39 11.88 2.23
C ILE A 411 -16.26 11.34 3.37
N THR A 412 -17.23 12.13 3.82
CA THR A 412 -18.15 11.75 4.90
C THR A 412 -18.94 10.49 4.53
N ILE A 413 -19.53 10.45 3.33
CA ILE A 413 -20.34 9.31 2.87
C ILE A 413 -19.48 8.06 2.67
N CYS A 414 -18.30 8.21 2.06
CA CYS A 414 -17.37 7.10 1.89
C CYS A 414 -16.87 6.55 3.24
N THR A 415 -16.67 7.42 4.23
CA THR A 415 -16.31 7.03 5.60
C THR A 415 -17.43 6.23 6.27
N VAL A 416 -18.68 6.70 6.16
CA VAL A 416 -19.85 5.96 6.69
C VAL A 416 -20.01 4.60 5.99
N LEU A 417 -19.86 4.55 4.67
CA LEU A 417 -19.88 3.30 3.90
C LEU A 417 -18.79 2.33 4.38
N PHE A 418 -17.57 2.84 4.57
CA PHE A 418 -16.44 2.05 5.05
C PHE A 418 -16.68 1.50 6.46
N ILE A 419 -17.18 2.31 7.38
CA ILE A 419 -17.58 1.86 8.72
C ILE A 419 -18.67 0.77 8.62
N GLY A 420 -19.66 0.94 7.73
CA GLY A 420 -20.68 -0.07 7.48
C GLY A 420 -20.09 -1.40 6.98
N ILE A 421 -19.12 -1.35 6.06
CA ILE A 421 -18.38 -2.52 5.56
C ILE A 421 -17.61 -3.20 6.70
N LEU A 422 -16.92 -2.42 7.54
CA LEU A 422 -16.20 -2.94 8.72
C LEU A 422 -17.13 -3.62 9.72
N LEU A 423 -18.28 -3.01 10.03
CA LEU A 423 -19.29 -3.62 10.93
C LEU A 423 -19.84 -4.93 10.34
N TRP A 424 -20.05 -4.98 9.02
CA TRP A 424 -20.51 -6.19 8.34
C TRP A 424 -19.46 -7.32 8.35
N LEU A 425 -18.18 -6.98 8.17
CA LEU A 425 -17.04 -7.92 8.24
C LEU A 425 -16.74 -8.37 9.68
N GLY A 426 -16.82 -7.47 10.65
CA GLY A 426 -16.56 -7.74 12.07
C GLY A 426 -17.53 -8.74 12.69
N ASN A 427 -18.79 -8.79 12.23
CA ASN A 427 -19.74 -9.82 12.66
C ASN A 427 -19.37 -11.24 12.17
N ARG A 428 -18.40 -11.38 11.26
CA ARG A 428 -17.93 -12.67 10.75
C ARG A 428 -16.50 -13.02 11.16
N SER A 429 -15.76 -12.10 11.79
CA SER A 429 -14.34 -12.27 12.09
C SER A 429 -13.99 -11.69 13.46
N SER A 430 -13.19 -12.41 14.25
CA SER A 430 -12.70 -11.99 15.58
C SER A 430 -11.58 -10.93 15.50
N LEU A 431 -11.51 -10.16 14.41
CA LEU A 431 -10.45 -9.20 14.16
C LEU A 431 -10.61 -7.95 15.02
N GLN A 432 -9.57 -7.61 15.79
CA GLN A 432 -9.46 -6.30 16.43
C GLN A 432 -9.07 -5.26 15.36
N PHE A 433 -10.07 -4.57 14.81
CA PHE A 433 -9.86 -3.44 13.91
C PHE A 433 -9.39 -2.21 14.71
N GLY A 434 -8.14 -2.21 15.18
CA GLY A 434 -7.51 -1.08 15.88
C GLY A 434 -7.25 0.14 14.98
N ILE A 435 -6.14 0.86 15.22
CA ILE A 435 -5.67 2.06 14.47
C ILE A 435 -5.75 1.91 12.93
N LEU A 436 -5.76 0.67 12.40
CA LEU A 436 -6.03 0.35 10.99
C LEU A 436 -7.36 0.88 10.44
N ALA A 437 -8.35 1.21 11.28
CA ALA A 437 -9.60 1.83 10.83
C ALA A 437 -9.41 3.28 10.33
N LEU A 438 -8.32 3.96 10.72
CA LEU A 438 -8.07 5.36 10.36
C LEU A 438 -7.44 5.53 8.97
N PHE A 439 -6.62 4.56 8.52
CA PHE A 439 -5.93 4.67 7.22
C PHE A 439 -6.90 4.80 6.04
N PRO A 440 -8.00 4.03 5.95
CA PRO A 440 -8.95 4.12 4.85
C PRO A 440 -9.61 5.50 4.75
N VAL A 441 -9.90 6.17 5.87
CA VAL A 441 -10.46 7.53 5.87
C VAL A 441 -9.47 8.54 5.26
N VAL A 442 -8.21 8.48 5.68
CA VAL A 442 -7.14 9.34 5.14
C VAL A 442 -6.92 9.05 3.65
N ILE A 443 -6.89 7.78 3.25
CA ILE A 443 -6.77 7.37 1.85
C ILE A 443 -7.94 7.91 1.01
N ILE A 444 -9.18 7.75 1.48
CA ILE A 444 -10.40 8.23 0.82
C ILE A 444 -10.35 9.75 0.63
N SER A 445 -9.91 10.50 1.64
CA SER A 445 -9.77 11.95 1.55
C SER A 445 -8.82 12.38 0.43
N PHE A 446 -7.60 11.83 0.43
CA PHE A 446 -6.61 12.15 -0.61
C PHE A 446 -7.01 11.65 -1.99
N LEU A 447 -7.69 10.51 -2.06
CA LEU A 447 -8.17 9.93 -3.31
C LEU A 447 -9.29 10.78 -3.92
N ALA A 448 -10.28 11.18 -3.11
CA ALA A 448 -11.40 11.99 -3.56
C ALA A 448 -10.92 13.32 -4.16
N GLU A 449 -9.96 13.97 -3.51
CA GLU A 449 -9.34 15.21 -4.01
C GLU A 449 -8.63 14.99 -5.35
N ARG A 450 -7.78 13.95 -5.48
CA ARG A 450 -7.07 13.67 -6.73
C ARG A 450 -8.00 13.28 -7.88
N ILE A 451 -9.00 12.45 -7.61
CA ILE A 451 -9.99 12.04 -8.61
C ILE A 451 -10.76 13.25 -9.10
N HIS A 452 -11.21 14.12 -8.20
CA HIS A 452 -11.94 15.31 -8.58
C HIS A 452 -11.13 16.21 -9.53
N ASN A 453 -9.85 16.47 -9.19
CA ASN A 453 -8.97 17.27 -10.05
C ASN A 453 -8.80 16.64 -11.45
N MET A 454 -8.70 15.30 -11.56
CA MET A 454 -8.55 14.61 -12.86
C MET A 454 -9.85 14.54 -13.68
N VAL A 455 -11.00 14.39 -13.00
CA VAL A 455 -12.32 14.36 -13.66
C VAL A 455 -12.66 15.73 -14.24
N ASP A 456 -12.32 16.81 -13.53
CA ASP A 456 -12.53 18.19 -13.99
C ASP A 456 -11.66 18.51 -15.22
N GLU A 457 -10.46 17.92 -15.33
CA GLU A 457 -9.57 18.06 -16.49
C GLU A 457 -10.06 17.30 -17.75
N SER A 458 -11.16 16.54 -17.67
CA SER A 458 -11.67 15.67 -18.74
C SER A 458 -10.65 14.63 -19.26
N ASP A 459 -9.63 14.31 -18.46
CA ASP A 459 -8.56 13.37 -18.83
C ASP A 459 -8.85 11.94 -18.35
N TRP A 460 -9.89 11.32 -18.91
CA TRP A 460 -10.27 9.94 -18.61
C TRP A 460 -9.14 8.94 -18.88
N LYS A 461 -8.32 9.21 -19.91
CA LYS A 461 -7.20 8.33 -20.27
C LYS A 461 -6.09 8.44 -19.22
N GLY A 462 -5.71 9.66 -18.84
CA GLY A 462 -4.75 9.91 -17.76
C GLY A 462 -5.17 9.29 -16.44
N MET A 463 -6.45 9.43 -16.08
CA MET A 463 -7.02 8.80 -14.87
C MET A 463 -6.89 7.28 -14.90
N MET A 464 -7.23 6.62 -16.01
CA MET A 464 -7.09 5.16 -16.15
C MET A 464 -5.62 4.73 -16.09
N THR A 465 -4.71 5.45 -16.76
CA THR A 465 -3.27 5.12 -16.71
C THR A 465 -2.68 5.31 -15.30
N THR A 466 -3.11 6.35 -14.58
CA THR A 466 -2.69 6.61 -13.21
C THR A 466 -3.28 5.59 -12.24
N GLY A 467 -4.53 5.18 -12.44
CA GLY A 467 -5.18 4.11 -11.69
C GLY A 467 -4.47 2.77 -11.87
N ALA A 468 -4.14 2.40 -13.11
CA ALA A 468 -3.38 1.19 -13.41
C ALA A 468 -1.97 1.21 -12.79
N GLY A 469 -1.25 2.34 -12.90
CA GLY A 469 0.06 2.48 -12.25
C GLY A 469 -0.02 2.42 -10.72
N THR A 470 -1.09 2.96 -10.14
CA THR A 470 -1.36 2.85 -8.69
C THR A 470 -1.59 1.39 -8.28
N LEU A 471 -2.38 0.63 -9.04
CA LEU A 471 -2.62 -0.79 -8.79
C LEU A 471 -1.34 -1.62 -8.83
N VAL A 472 -0.50 -1.41 -9.86
CA VAL A 472 0.81 -2.09 -9.97
C VAL A 472 1.69 -1.75 -8.76
N THR A 473 1.68 -0.49 -8.32
CA THR A 473 2.47 -0.05 -7.17
C THR A 473 1.94 -0.64 -5.86
N ILE A 474 0.62 -0.76 -5.69
CA ILE A 474 -0.01 -1.44 -4.53
C ILE A 474 0.47 -2.89 -4.45
N ILE A 475 0.42 -3.62 -5.56
CA ILE A 475 0.86 -5.02 -5.62
C ILE A 475 2.35 -5.13 -5.26
N ALA A 476 3.20 -4.27 -5.83
CA ALA A 476 4.63 -4.26 -5.52
C ALA A 476 4.91 -3.96 -4.03
N CYS A 477 4.22 -2.98 -3.45
CA CYS A 477 4.34 -2.67 -2.02
C CYS A 477 3.80 -3.80 -1.14
N TYR A 478 2.71 -4.44 -1.55
CA TYR A 478 2.14 -5.58 -0.83
C TYR A 478 3.11 -6.75 -0.75
N ILE A 479 3.82 -7.07 -1.84
CA ILE A 479 4.88 -8.10 -1.86
C ILE A 479 6.01 -7.77 -0.87
N VAL A 480 6.39 -6.49 -0.78
CA VAL A 480 7.39 -6.04 0.22
C VAL A 480 6.85 -6.21 1.64
N PHE A 481 5.62 -5.76 1.89
CA PHE A 481 4.98 -5.84 3.20
C PHE A 481 4.69 -7.28 3.65
N SER A 482 4.39 -8.20 2.74
CA SER A 482 4.08 -9.60 3.09
C SER A 482 5.32 -10.48 3.28
N SER A 483 6.51 -9.97 3.00
CA SER A 483 7.75 -10.75 3.11
C SER A 483 8.23 -10.83 4.56
N VAL A 484 8.01 -11.99 5.19
CA VAL A 484 8.51 -12.31 6.55
C VAL A 484 10.04 -12.16 6.62
N LEU A 485 10.74 -12.56 5.56
CA LEU A 485 12.20 -12.43 5.47
C LEU A 485 12.65 -10.96 5.52
N LEU A 486 12.02 -10.08 4.74
CA LEU A 486 12.37 -8.66 4.74
C LEU A 486 12.03 -8.00 6.08
N GLN A 487 10.86 -8.30 6.66
CA GLN A 487 10.49 -7.81 7.99
C GLN A 487 11.52 -8.20 9.04
N GLY A 488 11.91 -9.49 9.09
CA GLY A 488 12.94 -9.98 10.00
C GLY A 488 14.29 -9.33 9.76
N LEU A 489 14.70 -9.18 8.50
CA LEU A 489 15.98 -8.60 8.13
C LEU A 489 16.10 -7.12 8.54
N PHE A 490 15.08 -6.30 8.32
CA PHE A 490 15.11 -4.89 8.73
C PHE A 490 14.87 -4.70 10.24
N ALA A 491 14.24 -5.67 10.91
CA ALA A 491 14.15 -5.68 12.37
C ALA A 491 15.51 -5.97 13.01
N LEU A 492 16.22 -7.00 12.52
CA LEU A 492 17.55 -7.37 13.00
C LEU A 492 18.61 -6.35 12.58
N MET A 493 18.61 -5.90 11.33
CA MET A 493 19.63 -5.03 10.76
C MET A 493 19.04 -3.66 10.36
N PRO A 494 18.71 -2.79 11.32
CA PRO A 494 18.14 -1.47 11.02
C PRO A 494 19.05 -0.57 10.19
N GLU A 495 20.36 -0.82 10.16
CA GLU A 495 21.31 -0.11 9.30
C GLU A 495 20.99 -0.24 7.80
N LEU A 496 20.23 -1.26 7.38
CA LEU A 496 19.74 -1.38 6.00
C LEU A 496 18.83 -0.21 5.60
N LEU A 497 18.21 0.49 6.56
CA LEU A 497 17.48 1.72 6.29
C LEU A 497 18.41 2.82 5.75
N LEU A 498 19.68 2.84 6.14
CA LEU A 498 20.68 3.76 5.57
C LEU A 498 20.98 3.42 4.11
N LEU A 499 21.04 2.13 3.77
CA LEU A 499 21.16 1.69 2.39
C LEU A 499 19.94 2.09 1.56
N VAL A 500 18.73 1.88 2.09
CA VAL A 500 17.49 2.34 1.45
C VAL A 500 17.53 3.85 1.19
N LEU A 501 17.90 4.65 2.20
CA LEU A 501 18.05 6.10 2.06
C LEU A 501 19.12 6.46 1.01
N ALA A 502 20.26 5.78 1.00
CA ALA A 502 21.32 6.02 0.02
C ALA A 502 20.83 5.80 -1.42
N VAL A 503 20.07 4.73 -1.65
CA VAL A 503 19.49 4.43 -2.96
C VAL A 503 18.42 5.45 -3.33
N GLN A 504 17.56 5.86 -2.37
CA GLN A 504 16.57 6.92 -2.62
C GLN A 504 17.22 8.24 -3.05
N LEU A 505 18.29 8.66 -2.37
CA LEU A 505 19.07 9.84 -2.73
C LEU A 505 19.74 9.68 -4.10
N ALA A 506 20.27 8.49 -4.41
CA ALA A 506 20.86 8.20 -5.71
C ALA A 506 19.83 8.30 -6.85
N ILE A 507 18.60 7.79 -6.65
CA ILE A 507 17.50 7.94 -7.62
C ILE A 507 17.06 9.41 -7.73
N GLY A 508 17.03 10.15 -6.63
CA GLY A 508 16.75 11.61 -6.68
C GLY A 508 17.79 12.40 -7.46
N GLN A 509 19.05 11.93 -7.44
CA GLN A 509 20.17 12.44 -8.23
C GLN A 509 20.32 11.73 -9.59
N TRP A 510 19.28 11.06 -10.09
CA TRP A 510 19.33 10.42 -11.40
C TRP A 510 18.72 11.32 -12.49
N SER A 511 19.48 11.61 -13.55
CA SER A 511 19.00 12.39 -14.72
C SER A 511 18.67 11.51 -15.93
N GLY A 512 18.78 10.20 -15.81
CA GLY A 512 18.50 9.29 -16.93
C GLY A 512 17.05 9.34 -17.40
N MET A 513 16.84 8.92 -18.66
CA MET A 513 15.51 8.74 -19.24
C MET A 513 14.79 7.57 -18.57
N ARG A 514 13.50 7.76 -18.30
CA ARG A 514 12.61 6.71 -17.77
C ARG A 514 12.40 5.61 -18.81
N LEU A 515 12.11 4.38 -18.38
CA LEU A 515 11.85 3.26 -19.30
C LEU A 515 10.72 3.58 -20.29
N GLN A 516 9.64 4.24 -19.84
CA GLN A 516 8.56 4.69 -20.73
C GLN A 516 9.01 5.76 -21.75
N GLU A 517 10.03 6.56 -21.43
CA GLU A 517 10.57 7.58 -22.34
C GLU A 517 11.35 6.96 -23.50
N TYR A 518 12.02 5.81 -23.30
CA TYR A 518 12.62 5.06 -24.41
C TYR A 518 11.59 4.60 -25.43
N VAL A 519 10.38 4.22 -24.98
CA VAL A 519 9.27 3.88 -25.88
C VAL A 519 8.70 5.13 -26.56
N ARG A 520 8.52 6.22 -25.79
CA ARG A 520 8.00 7.50 -26.28
C ARG A 520 8.87 8.17 -27.34
N PHE A 521 10.19 8.09 -27.19
CA PHE A 521 11.18 8.74 -28.07
C PHE A 521 11.88 7.75 -29.00
N ARG A 522 11.34 6.53 -29.15
CA ARG A 522 11.96 5.44 -29.93
C ARG A 522 12.41 5.85 -31.34
N SER A 523 11.66 6.74 -31.99
CA SER A 523 11.93 7.19 -33.37
C SER A 523 13.14 8.11 -33.47
N ILE A 524 13.53 8.76 -32.37
CA ILE A 524 14.58 9.79 -32.37
C ILE A 524 15.82 9.38 -31.57
N LEU A 525 15.83 8.20 -30.93
CA LEU A 525 16.98 7.71 -30.16
C LEU A 525 18.26 7.58 -31.02
N GLY A 526 18.11 7.36 -32.33
CA GLY A 526 19.22 7.33 -33.29
C GLY A 526 19.66 8.71 -33.81
N ASN A 527 18.85 9.76 -33.58
CA ASN A 527 19.04 11.09 -34.14
C ASN A 527 19.64 12.08 -33.12
N GLY A 528 20.45 11.57 -32.19
CA GLY A 528 21.14 12.35 -31.16
C GLY A 528 20.58 12.19 -29.74
N PRO A 529 21.24 12.80 -28.74
CA PRO A 529 20.89 12.62 -27.33
C PRO A 529 19.55 13.29 -26.98
N VAL A 530 18.64 12.50 -26.43
CA VAL A 530 17.28 12.91 -26.04
C VAL A 530 17.26 13.42 -24.60
N LEU A 531 16.57 14.53 -24.37
CA LEU A 531 16.34 15.11 -23.05
C LEU A 531 15.14 14.41 -22.39
N GLY A 532 15.39 13.61 -21.36
CA GLY A 532 14.36 13.01 -20.52
C GLY A 532 13.77 13.98 -19.49
N MET A 533 12.62 13.64 -18.91
CA MET A 533 11.96 14.47 -17.90
C MET A 533 12.79 14.63 -16.62
N ASN A 534 13.58 13.63 -16.24
CA ASN A 534 14.40 13.72 -15.04
C ASN A 534 15.53 14.73 -15.23
N ALA A 535 16.32 14.61 -16.30
CA ALA A 535 17.31 15.62 -16.70
C ALA A 535 16.67 17.01 -16.83
N ARG A 536 15.55 17.13 -17.56
CA ARG A 536 14.85 18.41 -17.74
C ARG A 536 14.49 19.07 -16.41
N ASN A 537 13.91 18.30 -15.48
CA ASN A 537 13.46 18.86 -14.21
C ASN A 537 14.64 19.20 -13.30
N ARG A 538 15.63 18.32 -13.21
CA ARG A 538 16.74 18.51 -12.28
C ARG A 538 17.76 19.52 -12.79
N ASP A 539 18.31 19.29 -13.98
CA ASP A 539 19.48 19.99 -14.50
C ASP A 539 19.13 21.37 -15.07
N TYR A 540 17.88 21.56 -15.51
CA TYR A 540 17.46 22.81 -16.15
C TYR A 540 16.41 23.54 -15.34
N VAL A 541 15.23 22.95 -15.10
CA VAL A 541 14.15 23.66 -14.39
C VAL A 541 14.54 23.99 -12.95
N ASN A 542 14.82 22.98 -12.12
CA ASN A 542 15.06 23.20 -10.69
C ASN A 542 16.39 23.90 -10.40
N THR A 543 17.35 23.80 -11.32
CA THR A 543 18.66 24.46 -11.19
C THR A 543 18.62 25.92 -11.66
N LEU A 544 17.89 26.22 -12.74
CA LEU A 544 17.93 27.53 -13.39
C LEU A 544 16.69 28.41 -13.11
N ASN A 545 15.61 27.83 -12.59
CA ASN A 545 14.36 28.54 -12.32
C ASN A 545 14.04 28.54 -10.82
N PRO A 546 14.27 29.65 -10.11
CA PRO A 546 13.79 29.85 -8.73
C PRO A 546 12.29 29.64 -8.60
N THR A 547 11.85 29.14 -7.45
CA THR A 547 10.43 28.85 -7.18
C THR A 547 9.56 30.10 -7.35
N GLU A 548 10.03 31.28 -6.93
CA GLU A 548 9.26 32.52 -7.05
C GLU A 548 8.99 32.90 -8.51
N LEU A 549 9.94 32.62 -9.42
CA LEU A 549 9.77 32.87 -10.85
C LEU A 549 8.89 31.82 -11.53
N LEU A 550 8.88 30.58 -11.03
CA LEU A 550 7.94 29.55 -11.50
C LEU A 550 6.50 29.90 -11.14
N ASP A 551 6.28 30.38 -9.91
CA ASP A 551 4.96 30.84 -9.45
C ASP A 551 4.52 32.10 -10.21
N LEU A 552 5.46 33.01 -10.50
CA LEU A 552 5.21 34.17 -11.35
C LEU A 552 4.78 33.78 -12.77
N ALA A 553 5.44 32.80 -13.37
CA ALA A 553 5.09 32.32 -14.71
C ALA A 553 3.75 31.57 -14.75
N ALA A 554 3.37 30.91 -13.64
CA ALA A 554 2.06 30.26 -13.52
C ALA A 554 0.90 31.25 -13.40
N ASP A 555 1.17 32.48 -12.94
CA ASP A 555 0.20 33.59 -12.86
C ASP A 555 0.15 34.37 -14.18
N LYS A 556 -0.86 34.10 -15.02
CA LYS A 556 -0.98 34.66 -16.37
C LYS A 556 -1.21 36.17 -16.39
N LEU A 557 -1.91 36.72 -15.41
CA LEU A 557 -2.18 38.15 -15.30
C LEU A 557 -0.91 38.89 -14.87
N ARG A 558 -0.24 38.40 -13.82
CA ARG A 558 0.98 39.03 -13.32
C ARG A 558 2.14 38.92 -14.32
N SER A 559 2.33 37.75 -14.94
CA SER A 559 3.33 37.59 -15.99
C SER A 559 3.06 38.53 -17.17
N LYS A 560 1.80 38.69 -17.58
CA LYS A 560 1.41 39.61 -18.65
C LYS A 560 1.70 41.08 -18.31
N GLU A 561 1.43 41.52 -17.09
CA GLU A 561 1.75 42.88 -16.66
C GLU A 561 3.26 43.16 -16.81
N ILE A 562 4.11 42.25 -16.33
CA ILE A 562 5.57 42.37 -16.46
C ILE A 562 6.01 42.37 -17.91
N LEU A 563 5.45 41.49 -18.74
CA LEU A 563 5.75 41.45 -20.18
C LEU A 563 5.37 42.77 -20.86
N LYS A 564 4.19 43.31 -20.54
CA LYS A 564 3.72 44.59 -21.07
C LYS A 564 4.64 45.75 -20.67
N ASP A 565 5.05 45.81 -19.39
CA ASP A 565 5.96 46.84 -18.89
C ASP A 565 7.36 46.76 -19.53
N ALA A 566 7.78 45.56 -19.91
CA ALA A 566 8.99 45.31 -20.69
C ALA A 566 8.84 45.57 -22.21
N GLY A 567 7.68 46.05 -22.67
CA GLY A 567 7.41 46.32 -24.09
C GLY A 567 7.18 45.06 -24.94
N VAL A 568 6.95 43.91 -24.33
CA VAL A 568 6.60 42.67 -25.02
C VAL A 568 5.11 42.71 -25.41
N PRO A 569 4.75 42.51 -26.70
CA PRO A 569 3.37 42.51 -27.13
C PRO A 569 2.57 41.36 -26.51
N VAL A 570 1.47 41.71 -25.82
CA VAL A 570 0.54 40.78 -25.17
C VAL A 570 -0.90 41.19 -25.48
N ALA A 571 -1.85 40.24 -25.42
CA ALA A 571 -3.26 40.55 -25.59
C ALA A 571 -3.78 41.46 -24.46
N LYS A 572 -4.58 42.47 -24.82
CA LYS A 572 -5.18 43.40 -23.86
C LYS A 572 -6.17 42.65 -22.96
N THR A 573 -6.02 42.78 -21.64
CA THR A 573 -7.06 42.32 -20.71
C THR A 573 -8.18 43.35 -20.67
N TYR A 574 -9.42 42.95 -20.97
CA TYR A 574 -10.59 43.84 -20.94
C TYR A 574 -11.15 44.00 -19.51
N ALA A 575 -11.27 42.90 -18.77
CA ALA A 575 -11.70 42.91 -17.38
C ALA A 575 -11.15 41.70 -16.63
N VAL A 576 -11.11 41.81 -15.30
CA VAL A 576 -10.72 40.74 -14.37
C VAL A 576 -11.81 40.67 -13.31
N CYS A 577 -12.24 39.47 -12.96
CA CYS A 577 -13.09 39.16 -11.83
C CYS A 577 -12.26 38.40 -10.80
N LYS A 578 -12.01 39.04 -9.66
CA LYS A 578 -11.22 38.46 -8.57
C LYS A 578 -12.07 37.80 -7.50
N SER A 579 -13.35 38.16 -7.42
CA SER A 579 -14.27 37.65 -6.40
C SER A 579 -15.73 37.69 -6.87
N PHE A 580 -16.60 36.93 -6.20
CA PHE A 580 -18.04 36.94 -6.47
C PHE A 580 -18.68 38.33 -6.31
N ARG A 581 -18.07 39.23 -5.53
CA ARG A 581 -18.53 40.61 -5.37
C ARG A 581 -18.40 41.43 -6.66
N GLU A 582 -17.39 41.13 -7.47
CA GLU A 582 -17.11 41.81 -8.75
C GLU A 582 -17.90 41.19 -9.92
N MET A 583 -18.57 40.05 -9.70
CA MET A 583 -19.32 39.33 -10.73
C MET A 583 -20.35 40.20 -11.47
N PRO A 584 -21.18 41.04 -10.80
CA PRO A 584 -22.17 41.84 -11.51
C PRO A 584 -21.54 42.84 -12.50
N GLU A 585 -20.47 43.52 -12.08
CA GLU A 585 -19.72 44.47 -12.92
C GLU A 585 -18.98 43.76 -14.05
N PHE A 586 -18.39 42.60 -13.75
CA PHE A 586 -17.74 41.76 -14.75
C PHE A 586 -18.72 41.29 -15.83
N MET A 587 -19.89 40.79 -15.43
CA MET A 587 -20.95 40.35 -16.36
C MET A 587 -21.52 41.49 -17.18
N GLN A 588 -21.63 42.69 -16.61
CA GLN A 588 -22.01 43.89 -17.36
C GLN A 588 -20.96 44.21 -18.44
N THR A 589 -19.68 44.16 -18.09
CA THR A 589 -18.59 44.36 -19.06
C THR A 589 -18.63 43.32 -20.17
N LEU A 590 -18.88 42.04 -19.84
CA LEU A 590 -19.06 40.99 -20.86
C LEU A 590 -20.26 41.26 -21.77
N ALA A 591 -21.34 41.82 -21.22
CA ALA A 591 -22.52 42.21 -21.98
C ALA A 591 -22.27 43.40 -22.92
N ASP A 592 -21.19 44.16 -22.75
CA ASP A 592 -20.83 45.23 -23.69
C ASP A 592 -19.89 44.73 -24.81
N LEU A 593 -19.38 43.50 -24.70
CA LEU A 593 -18.48 42.89 -25.67
C LEU A 593 -19.23 42.03 -26.70
N GLY A 594 -18.87 42.17 -27.97
CA GLY A 594 -19.43 41.35 -29.06
C GLY A 594 -18.81 39.96 -29.19
N ALA A 595 -17.49 39.85 -29.00
CA ALA A 595 -16.72 38.61 -29.08
C ALA A 595 -15.49 38.69 -28.17
N PHE A 596 -15.16 37.60 -27.46
CA PHE A 596 -14.10 37.58 -26.47
C PHE A 596 -13.67 36.15 -26.09
N ALA A 597 -12.50 36.05 -25.44
CA ALA A 597 -12.03 34.84 -24.80
C ALA A 597 -12.03 35.02 -23.27
N LEU A 598 -12.83 34.22 -22.57
CA LEU A 598 -12.86 34.13 -21.11
C LEU A 598 -11.89 33.04 -20.65
N LYS A 599 -10.98 33.37 -19.73
CA LYS A 599 -9.88 32.50 -19.32
C LYS A 599 -9.68 32.48 -17.80
N PRO A 600 -9.28 31.34 -17.21
CA PRO A 600 -8.75 31.27 -15.86
C PRO A 600 -7.30 31.77 -15.79
N ASN A 601 -6.92 32.41 -14.68
CA ASN A 601 -5.56 32.94 -14.48
C ASN A 601 -4.53 31.83 -14.27
N ARG A 602 -4.85 30.77 -13.54
CA ARG A 602 -3.93 29.65 -13.24
C ARG A 602 -4.29 28.34 -13.96
N GLY A 603 -5.13 28.42 -15.00
CA GLY A 603 -5.57 27.24 -15.73
C GLY A 603 -4.50 26.59 -16.62
N SER A 604 -4.59 25.27 -16.78
CA SER A 604 -3.66 24.45 -17.57
C SER A 604 -4.35 23.83 -18.80
N GLN A 605 -3.56 23.50 -19.84
CA GLN A 605 -3.98 22.73 -21.03
C GLN A 605 -5.19 23.29 -21.82
N GLY A 606 -5.57 24.54 -21.59
CA GLY A 606 -6.77 25.15 -22.19
C GLY A 606 -8.09 24.73 -21.55
N ASN A 607 -8.04 24.20 -20.32
CA ASN A 607 -9.22 23.94 -19.49
C ASN A 607 -9.76 25.26 -18.90
N GLY A 608 -11.08 25.35 -18.74
CA GLY A 608 -11.76 26.57 -18.29
C GLY A 608 -11.83 27.72 -19.30
N ILE A 609 -11.19 27.60 -20.47
CA ILE A 609 -11.26 28.64 -21.52
C ILE A 609 -12.59 28.54 -22.26
N MET A 610 -13.32 29.65 -22.31
CA MET A 610 -14.56 29.80 -23.07
C MET A 610 -14.39 30.87 -24.15
N ILE A 611 -14.62 30.47 -25.41
CA ILE A 611 -14.51 31.36 -26.57
C ILE A 611 -15.92 31.76 -27.01
N ILE A 612 -16.19 33.07 -27.00
CA ILE A 612 -17.43 33.69 -27.46
C ILE A 612 -17.16 34.41 -28.77
N THR A 613 -17.88 34.02 -29.82
CA THR A 613 -17.70 34.51 -31.19
C THR A 613 -18.75 35.54 -31.60
N GLY A 614 -19.84 35.66 -30.85
CA GLY A 614 -20.92 36.58 -31.15
C GLY A 614 -22.01 36.58 -30.08
N ARG A 615 -23.14 37.22 -30.42
CA ARG A 615 -24.31 37.32 -29.54
C ARG A 615 -25.59 36.99 -30.30
N ASP A 616 -26.56 36.48 -29.55
CA ASP A 616 -27.94 36.29 -30.00
C ASP A 616 -28.88 36.95 -28.98
N GLY A 617 -29.29 38.19 -29.26
CA GLY A 617 -30.00 39.03 -28.30
C GLY A 617 -29.18 39.28 -27.03
N LYS A 618 -29.65 38.74 -25.89
CA LYS A 618 -28.97 38.84 -24.59
C LYS A 618 -27.96 37.71 -24.36
N ASP A 619 -28.07 36.62 -25.09
CA ASP A 619 -27.26 35.42 -24.94
C ASP A 619 -25.97 35.50 -25.77
N PHE A 620 -25.02 34.65 -25.43
CA PHE A 620 -23.70 34.58 -26.05
C PHE A 620 -23.57 33.35 -26.94
N VAL A 621 -22.95 33.49 -28.11
CA VAL A 621 -22.69 32.37 -29.02
C VAL A 621 -21.24 31.93 -28.84
N SER A 622 -21.06 30.68 -28.44
CA SER A 622 -19.72 30.08 -28.31
C SER A 622 -19.16 29.60 -29.65
N ALA A 623 -17.83 29.42 -29.73
CA ALA A 623 -17.15 28.92 -30.94
C ALA A 623 -17.67 27.55 -31.45
N SER A 624 -18.30 26.75 -30.60
CA SER A 624 -18.94 25.49 -31.01
C SER A 624 -20.37 25.66 -31.55
N GLY A 625 -20.83 26.90 -31.75
CA GLY A 625 -22.20 27.23 -32.18
C GLY A 625 -23.26 27.08 -31.07
N LYS A 626 -22.87 26.82 -29.82
CA LYS A 626 -23.83 26.70 -28.70
C LYS A 626 -24.15 28.08 -28.12
N VAL A 627 -25.43 28.36 -27.95
CA VAL A 627 -25.94 29.55 -27.25
C VAL A 627 -25.78 29.35 -25.74
N ARG A 628 -25.30 30.39 -25.05
CA ARG A 628 -25.00 30.42 -23.62
C ARG A 628 -25.68 31.62 -22.97
N THR A 629 -26.51 31.37 -21.97
CA THR A 629 -27.17 32.47 -21.25
C THR A 629 -26.19 33.17 -20.31
N PRO A 630 -26.44 34.44 -19.92
CA PRO A 630 -25.63 35.15 -18.93
C PRO A 630 -25.47 34.37 -17.61
N GLU A 631 -26.51 33.64 -17.17
CA GLU A 631 -26.46 32.81 -15.97
C GLU A 631 -25.49 31.63 -16.13
N GLN A 632 -25.41 31.04 -17.33
CA GLN A 632 -24.45 29.98 -17.62
C GLN A 632 -23.01 30.49 -17.65
N ILE A 633 -22.78 31.71 -18.18
CA ILE A 633 -21.46 32.34 -18.12
C ILE A 633 -21.09 32.69 -16.68
N SER A 634 -22.01 33.29 -15.92
CA SER A 634 -21.80 33.61 -14.50
C SER A 634 -21.47 32.35 -13.67
N ARG A 635 -22.15 31.23 -13.95
CA ARG A 635 -21.82 29.93 -13.34
C ARG A 635 -20.41 29.47 -13.70
N HIS A 636 -20.02 29.55 -14.97
CA HIS A 636 -18.67 29.18 -15.42
C HIS A 636 -17.58 30.06 -14.79
N VAL A 637 -17.82 31.37 -14.67
CA VAL A 637 -16.94 32.28 -13.94
C VAL A 637 -16.86 31.89 -12.46
N GLY A 638 -17.98 31.52 -11.85
CA GLY A 638 -18.00 30.99 -10.48
C GLY A 638 -17.18 29.71 -10.31
N GLU A 639 -17.20 28.80 -11.29
CA GLU A 639 -16.34 27.61 -11.30
C GLU A 639 -14.85 27.98 -11.40
N ILE A 640 -14.50 29.00 -12.20
CA ILE A 640 -13.13 29.54 -12.23
C ILE A 640 -12.73 30.09 -10.85
N LEU A 641 -13.54 30.97 -10.27
CA LEU A 641 -13.24 31.60 -8.98
C LEU A 641 -13.05 30.58 -7.85
N ASN A 642 -13.82 29.49 -7.87
CA ASN A 642 -13.74 28.40 -6.91
C ASN A 642 -12.56 27.44 -7.15
N GLY A 643 -11.71 27.70 -8.15
CA GLY A 643 -10.53 26.89 -8.42
C GLY A 643 -10.80 25.60 -9.17
N SER A 644 -11.97 25.41 -9.81
CA SER A 644 -12.29 24.18 -10.56
C SER A 644 -11.33 23.94 -11.74
N PHE A 645 -10.70 25.00 -12.25
CA PHE A 645 -9.75 24.92 -13.36
C PHE A 645 -8.29 25.24 -12.96
N SER A 646 -8.04 25.54 -11.69
CA SER A 646 -6.69 25.83 -11.15
C SER A 646 -5.93 24.52 -10.91
N GLN A 647 -4.63 24.49 -11.22
CA GLN A 647 -3.80 23.29 -11.04
C GLN A 647 -3.71 22.81 -9.59
N SER A 648 -3.72 23.74 -8.63
CA SER A 648 -3.71 23.42 -7.19
C SER A 648 -5.12 23.29 -6.62
N GLY A 649 -6.15 23.72 -7.36
CA GLY A 649 -7.51 23.77 -6.87
C GLY A 649 -7.81 24.95 -5.93
N ASP A 650 -6.84 25.84 -5.73
CA ASP A 650 -7.01 27.09 -4.98
C ASP A 650 -7.91 28.07 -5.75
N GLU A 651 -8.44 29.07 -5.03
CA GLU A 651 -9.15 30.20 -5.63
C GLU A 651 -8.34 30.81 -6.78
N ASP A 652 -9.03 31.16 -7.86
CA ASP A 652 -8.43 31.68 -9.09
C ASP A 652 -9.16 32.95 -9.55
N TYR A 653 -8.58 33.64 -10.54
CA TYR A 653 -9.20 34.81 -11.15
C TYR A 653 -9.68 34.49 -12.55
N ALA A 654 -10.88 34.96 -12.88
CA ALA A 654 -11.37 34.94 -14.24
C ALA A 654 -11.00 36.25 -14.93
N TYR A 655 -10.52 36.19 -16.16
CA TYR A 655 -10.27 37.40 -16.95
C TYR A 655 -10.71 37.20 -18.38
N VAL A 656 -10.99 38.32 -19.05
CA VAL A 656 -11.47 38.34 -20.42
C VAL A 656 -10.52 39.12 -21.33
N GLU A 657 -10.31 38.56 -22.51
CA GLU A 657 -9.46 39.10 -23.56
C GLU A 657 -10.24 39.27 -24.87
N PRO A 658 -9.76 40.12 -25.80
CA PRO A 658 -10.26 40.13 -27.16
C PRO A 658 -10.16 38.75 -27.79
N LEU A 659 -11.15 38.40 -28.61
CA LEU A 659 -11.02 37.27 -29.51
C LEU A 659 -9.91 37.59 -30.52
N LEU A 660 -8.84 36.80 -30.50
CA LEU A 660 -7.73 36.93 -31.44
C LEU A 660 -8.08 36.25 -32.76
N THR A 661 -7.66 36.84 -33.87
CA THR A 661 -7.92 36.34 -35.21
C THR A 661 -6.62 35.89 -35.84
N GLN A 662 -6.57 34.65 -36.30
CA GLN A 662 -5.35 34.09 -36.86
C GLN A 662 -4.91 34.82 -38.14
N HIS A 663 -3.61 35.02 -38.28
CA HIS A 663 -3.01 35.63 -39.47
C HIS A 663 -3.34 34.88 -40.77
N GLY A 664 -3.53 35.61 -41.87
CA GLY A 664 -4.02 35.06 -43.15
C GLY A 664 -3.23 33.86 -43.66
N GLU A 665 -1.90 33.97 -43.71
CA GLU A 665 -1.02 32.87 -44.16
C GLU A 665 -1.10 31.61 -43.28
N LEU A 666 -1.39 31.73 -41.98
CA LEU A 666 -1.60 30.55 -41.12
C LEU A 666 -3.01 29.97 -41.30
N SER A 667 -3.98 30.81 -41.62
CA SER A 667 -5.35 30.39 -41.93
C SER A 667 -5.45 29.61 -43.25
N GLU A 668 -4.47 29.72 -44.14
CA GLU A 668 -4.34 28.84 -45.31
C GLU A 668 -4.01 27.39 -44.91
N LEU A 669 -3.29 27.19 -43.79
CA LEU A 669 -2.96 25.86 -43.27
C LEU A 669 -4.12 25.27 -42.45
N SER A 670 -4.73 26.07 -41.58
CA SER A 670 -5.88 25.68 -40.76
C SER A 670 -6.82 26.86 -40.55
N ASP A 671 -8.02 26.78 -41.11
CA ASP A 671 -9.02 27.85 -41.14
C ASP A 671 -9.88 27.93 -39.87
N PHE A 672 -9.66 27.05 -38.89
CA PHE A 672 -10.40 27.03 -37.62
C PHE A 672 -9.47 26.99 -36.40
N GLY A 673 -9.82 27.77 -35.38
CA GLY A 673 -9.05 27.86 -34.14
C GLY A 673 -7.89 28.87 -34.21
N LEU A 674 -7.04 28.86 -33.17
CA LEU A 674 -5.87 29.72 -33.08
C LEU A 674 -4.64 28.85 -32.88
N SER A 675 -3.70 28.95 -33.81
CA SER A 675 -2.41 28.29 -33.70
C SER A 675 -1.49 29.03 -32.73
N ASP A 676 -0.62 28.29 -32.07
CA ASP A 676 0.40 28.85 -31.21
C ASP A 676 1.79 28.33 -31.61
N ILE A 677 2.79 29.19 -31.47
CA ILE A 677 4.18 28.90 -31.74
C ILE A 677 4.90 28.85 -30.40
N ARG A 678 5.36 27.66 -30.04
CA ARG A 678 6.17 27.46 -28.84
C ARG A 678 7.64 27.61 -29.18
N VAL A 679 8.31 28.56 -28.52
CA VAL A 679 9.75 28.74 -28.56
C VAL A 679 10.33 28.36 -27.20
N ILE A 680 11.23 27.38 -27.16
CA ILE A 680 11.96 27.02 -25.95
C ILE A 680 13.28 27.77 -25.95
N LEU A 681 13.57 28.44 -24.83
CA LEU A 681 14.81 29.14 -24.59
C LEU A 681 15.57 28.55 -23.40
N HIS A 682 16.89 28.50 -23.53
CA HIS A 682 17.84 28.20 -22.47
C HIS A 682 18.77 29.40 -22.32
N GLU A 683 18.80 29.99 -21.11
CA GLU A 683 19.54 31.23 -20.81
C GLU A 683 19.32 32.31 -21.88
N LYS A 684 18.04 32.60 -22.19
CA LYS A 684 17.60 33.59 -23.18
C LYS A 684 17.93 33.27 -24.64
N ARG A 685 18.52 32.09 -24.93
CA ARG A 685 18.81 31.66 -26.31
C ARG A 685 17.75 30.67 -26.79
N PRO A 686 17.10 30.91 -27.95
CA PRO A 686 16.21 29.93 -28.57
C PRO A 686 16.97 28.64 -28.92
N ILE A 687 16.46 27.50 -28.46
CA ILE A 687 17.05 26.16 -28.70
C ILE A 687 16.15 25.22 -29.50
N SER A 688 14.84 25.49 -29.55
CA SER A 688 13.87 24.74 -30.34
C SER A 688 12.58 25.52 -30.49
N ALA A 689 11.90 25.36 -31.63
CA ALA A 689 10.58 25.94 -31.83
C ALA A 689 9.63 24.96 -32.53
N MET A 690 8.33 25.08 -32.27
CA MET A 690 7.30 24.36 -33.03
C MET A 690 6.03 25.19 -33.14
N LEU A 691 5.33 25.05 -34.26
CA LEU A 691 3.96 25.54 -34.44
C LEU A 691 3.01 24.40 -34.07
N ARG A 692 2.02 24.69 -33.21
CA ARG A 692 0.92 23.77 -32.88
C ARG A 692 -0.30 24.22 -33.66
N LEU A 693 -0.68 23.40 -34.63
CA LEU A 693 -1.74 23.68 -35.58
C LEU A 693 -3.02 22.92 -35.17
N PRO A 694 -4.14 23.60 -34.89
CA PRO A 694 -5.38 22.97 -34.44
C PRO A 694 -6.02 22.09 -35.52
N THR A 695 -6.69 21.02 -35.09
CA THR A 695 -7.48 20.11 -35.95
C THR A 695 -8.95 20.08 -35.52
N LYS A 696 -9.87 19.64 -36.39
CA LYS A 696 -11.29 19.48 -36.01
C LYS A 696 -11.41 18.53 -34.82
N LYS A 697 -10.52 17.53 -34.78
CA LYS A 697 -10.38 16.58 -33.68
C LYS A 697 -9.93 17.21 -32.37
N SER A 698 -9.09 18.24 -32.41
CA SER A 698 -8.68 19.01 -31.22
C SER A 698 -9.70 20.08 -30.81
N GLY A 699 -10.84 20.19 -31.50
CA GLY A 699 -11.87 21.18 -31.20
C GLY A 699 -11.40 22.61 -31.41
N GLY A 700 -10.45 22.84 -32.34
CA GLY A 700 -9.88 24.16 -32.61
C GLY A 700 -8.80 24.61 -31.59
N LYS A 701 -8.34 23.72 -30.71
CA LYS A 701 -7.28 24.00 -29.73
C LYS A 701 -5.92 23.53 -30.21
N ALA A 702 -4.88 24.32 -29.97
CA ALA A 702 -3.48 23.98 -30.27
C ALA A 702 -2.84 23.06 -29.19
N ASN A 703 -3.47 21.91 -28.95
CA ASN A 703 -3.01 20.91 -27.98
C ASN A 703 -2.73 19.56 -28.65
N LEU A 704 -1.46 19.14 -28.67
CA LEU A 704 -0.98 17.90 -29.32
C LEU A 704 -1.67 16.64 -28.75
N HIS A 705 -1.97 16.63 -27.45
CA HIS A 705 -2.66 15.50 -26.81
C HIS A 705 -4.13 15.39 -27.25
N GLN A 706 -4.77 16.52 -27.54
CA GLN A 706 -6.13 16.60 -28.06
C GLN A 706 -6.20 16.37 -29.58
N GLY A 707 -5.05 16.18 -30.24
CA GLY A 707 -4.97 15.86 -31.66
C GLY A 707 -4.59 17.02 -32.58
N ALA A 708 -4.04 18.11 -32.04
CA ALA A 708 -3.36 19.13 -32.85
C ALA A 708 -2.08 18.55 -33.49
N ILE A 709 -1.64 19.17 -34.59
CA ILE A 709 -0.42 18.80 -35.30
C ILE A 709 0.72 19.65 -34.77
N GLY A 710 1.89 19.03 -34.57
CA GLY A 710 3.12 19.76 -34.30
C GLY A 710 3.91 19.93 -35.58
N LEU A 711 4.32 21.15 -35.88
CA LEU A 711 5.21 21.49 -36.99
C LEU A 711 6.56 21.91 -36.42
N ALA A 712 7.62 21.20 -36.81
CA ALA A 712 8.99 21.54 -36.47
C ALA A 712 9.41 22.79 -37.24
N ILE A 713 9.95 23.79 -36.54
CA ILE A 713 10.43 25.02 -37.16
C ILE A 713 11.95 25.07 -37.03
N ASP A 714 12.63 25.35 -38.14
CA ASP A 714 14.05 25.72 -38.12
C ASP A 714 14.22 27.12 -37.52
N ILE A 715 15.08 27.24 -36.50
CA ILE A 715 15.21 28.47 -35.72
C ILE A 715 15.82 29.61 -36.54
N GLU A 716 16.71 29.30 -37.48
CA GLU A 716 17.44 30.30 -38.24
C GLU A 716 16.63 30.79 -39.43
N THR A 717 15.91 29.89 -40.13
CA THR A 717 15.15 30.23 -41.34
C THR A 717 13.67 30.52 -41.09
N GLY A 718 13.09 29.99 -40.01
CA GLY A 718 11.65 30.03 -39.76
C GLY A 718 10.83 29.10 -40.65
N GLU A 719 11.48 28.16 -41.32
CA GLU A 719 10.86 27.22 -42.24
C GLU A 719 10.41 25.94 -41.51
N VAL A 720 9.26 25.40 -41.91
CA VAL A 720 8.74 24.13 -41.37
C VAL A 720 9.51 22.97 -42.00
N THR A 721 10.23 22.21 -41.18
CA THR A 721 11.09 21.12 -41.64
C THR A 721 10.46 19.74 -41.49
N ASN A 722 9.51 19.59 -40.57
CA ASN A 722 8.80 18.35 -40.30
C ASN A 722 7.44 18.62 -39.69
N ALA A 723 6.53 17.67 -39.79
CA ALA A 723 5.17 17.77 -39.27
C ALA A 723 4.73 16.43 -38.69
N ALA A 724 4.14 16.44 -37.50
CA ALA A 724 3.80 15.22 -36.77
C ALA A 724 2.42 15.29 -36.10
N LEU A 725 1.62 14.25 -36.29
CA LEU A 725 0.33 14.03 -35.63
C LEU A 725 0.39 12.74 -34.82
N LYS A 726 0.22 12.83 -33.49
CA LYS A 726 0.31 11.69 -32.56
C LYS A 726 1.57 10.84 -32.72
N GLY A 727 2.70 11.49 -33.02
CA GLY A 727 4.01 10.83 -33.19
C GLY A 727 4.24 10.19 -34.56
N GLN A 728 3.32 10.33 -35.51
CA GLN A 728 3.50 9.92 -36.90
C GLN A 728 3.73 11.15 -37.78
N THR A 729 4.70 11.08 -38.69
CA THR A 729 4.98 12.15 -39.65
C THR A 729 3.81 12.30 -40.62
N THR A 730 3.38 13.54 -40.88
CA THR A 730 2.31 13.87 -41.83
C THR A 730 2.71 15.09 -42.65
N PRO A 731 2.87 14.99 -43.97
CA PRO A 731 3.28 16.14 -44.78
C PRO A 731 2.14 17.17 -44.95
N GLU A 732 0.89 16.73 -44.83
CA GLU A 732 -0.30 17.54 -45.09
C GLU A 732 -1.21 17.64 -43.85
N HIS A 733 -2.04 18.69 -43.82
CA HIS A 733 -3.08 18.87 -42.81
C HIS A 733 -4.26 17.91 -43.06
N PRO A 734 -4.72 17.13 -42.06
CA PRO A 734 -5.75 16.11 -42.22
C PRO A 734 -7.14 16.66 -42.55
N ASP A 735 -7.43 17.91 -42.18
CA ASP A 735 -8.75 18.52 -42.38
C ASP A 735 -8.82 19.44 -43.61
N THR A 736 -7.69 20.05 -44.01
CA THR A 736 -7.64 21.07 -45.07
C THR A 736 -6.86 20.61 -46.29
N GLY A 737 -6.02 19.57 -46.17
CA GLY A 737 -5.14 19.08 -47.24
C GLY A 737 -3.97 20.01 -47.56
N ALA A 738 -3.75 21.06 -46.75
CA ALA A 738 -2.65 22.00 -46.97
C ALA A 738 -1.28 21.32 -46.78
N ASP A 739 -0.34 21.57 -47.69
CA ASP A 739 1.05 21.14 -47.53
C ASP A 739 1.72 21.94 -46.41
N LEU A 740 2.34 21.23 -45.48
CA LEU A 740 2.88 21.79 -44.25
C LEU A 740 4.40 22.01 -44.33
N ILE A 741 5.10 21.22 -45.15
CA ILE A 741 6.56 21.23 -45.22
C ILE A 741 7.04 22.37 -46.11
N GLY A 742 8.10 23.07 -45.70
CA GLY A 742 8.63 24.23 -46.43
C GLY A 742 7.85 25.53 -46.20
N PHE A 743 6.73 25.49 -45.48
CA PHE A 743 5.99 26.68 -45.09
C PHE A 743 6.88 27.60 -44.22
N LYS A 744 6.94 28.89 -44.52
CA LYS A 744 7.73 29.86 -43.76
C LYS A 744 6.83 30.65 -42.81
N ILE A 745 7.19 30.63 -41.53
CA ILE A 745 6.42 31.34 -40.51
C ILE A 745 6.52 32.87 -40.75
N PRO A 746 5.39 33.58 -40.94
CA PRO A 746 5.42 35.02 -41.14
C PRO A 746 5.96 35.74 -39.91
N LYS A 747 6.69 36.83 -40.12
CA LYS A 747 7.30 37.67 -39.06
C LYS A 747 8.21 36.87 -38.09
N TRP A 748 8.85 35.79 -38.57
CA TRP A 748 9.67 34.89 -37.73
C TRP A 748 10.72 35.60 -36.85
N ARG A 749 11.49 36.54 -37.41
CA ARG A 749 12.49 37.30 -36.65
C ARG A 749 11.87 38.04 -35.47
N GLN A 750 10.70 38.66 -35.68
CA GLN A 750 9.98 39.35 -34.62
C GLN A 750 9.50 38.40 -33.51
N ILE A 751 9.07 37.18 -33.87
CA ILE A 751 8.66 36.15 -32.90
C ILE A 751 9.85 35.74 -32.02
N ILE A 752 11.02 35.54 -32.62
CA ILE A 752 12.25 35.22 -31.88
C ILE A 752 12.65 36.38 -30.94
N ASP A 753 12.60 37.62 -31.40
CA ASP A 753 12.94 38.79 -30.59
C ASP A 753 11.98 38.95 -29.40
N ILE A 754 10.66 38.81 -29.64
CA ILE A 754 9.64 38.84 -28.59
C ILE A 754 9.87 37.70 -27.58
N SER A 755 10.25 36.51 -28.04
CA SER A 755 10.54 35.38 -27.15
C SER A 755 11.77 35.61 -26.28
N ARG A 756 12.82 36.25 -26.83
CA ARG A 756 14.01 36.66 -26.06
C ARG A 756 13.67 37.73 -25.04
N ASN A 757 12.96 38.78 -25.45
CA ASN A 757 12.53 39.87 -24.56
C ASN A 757 11.64 39.33 -23.43
N SER A 758 10.82 38.32 -23.72
CA SER A 758 10.00 37.63 -22.71
C SER A 758 10.85 36.91 -21.66
N ALA A 759 11.92 36.23 -22.09
CA ALA A 759 12.90 35.59 -21.21
C ALA A 759 13.80 36.60 -20.48
N GLU A 760 13.89 37.85 -20.95
CA GLU A 760 14.55 38.95 -20.23
C GLU A 760 13.65 39.55 -19.15
N ALA A 761 12.38 39.75 -19.47
CA ALA A 761 11.38 40.31 -18.56
C ALA A 761 11.06 39.35 -17.39
N ILE A 762 10.97 38.04 -17.69
CA ILE A 762 10.76 36.97 -16.71
C ILE A 762 11.98 36.06 -16.78
N PRO A 763 13.02 36.29 -15.96
CA PRO A 763 14.36 35.73 -16.13
C PRO A 763 14.47 34.26 -15.68
N LEU A 764 13.62 33.41 -16.25
CA LEU A 764 13.73 31.95 -16.14
C LEU A 764 14.85 31.45 -17.04
N GLY A 765 15.81 30.70 -16.48
CA GLY A 765 16.92 30.14 -17.26
C GLY A 765 16.51 29.00 -18.20
N TYR A 766 15.35 28.36 -17.98
CA TYR A 766 14.74 27.45 -18.94
C TYR A 766 13.24 27.75 -19.08
N ILE A 767 12.81 28.25 -20.24
CA ILE A 767 11.48 28.83 -20.45
C ILE A 767 10.91 28.42 -21.80
N GLY A 768 9.61 28.14 -21.85
CA GLY A 768 8.84 28.07 -23.09
C GLY A 768 7.97 29.32 -23.24
N VAL A 769 8.07 30.01 -24.36
CA VAL A 769 7.21 31.15 -24.69
C VAL A 769 6.23 30.71 -25.77
N ASP A 770 4.94 30.85 -25.50
CA ASP A 770 3.88 30.52 -26.45
C ASP A 770 3.39 31.81 -27.11
N VAL A 771 3.58 31.92 -28.42
CA VAL A 771 3.30 33.12 -29.22
C VAL A 771 2.22 32.80 -30.25
N CYS A 772 1.18 33.63 -30.35
CA CYS A 772 0.26 33.56 -31.49
C CYS A 772 0.55 34.67 -32.50
N LEU A 773 0.16 34.46 -33.75
CA LEU A 773 0.25 35.47 -34.80
C LEU A 773 -1.15 35.97 -35.14
N ASP A 774 -1.49 37.16 -34.68
CA ASP A 774 -2.78 37.81 -34.91
C ASP A 774 -2.79 38.59 -36.23
N HIS A 775 -3.94 38.62 -36.90
CA HIS A 775 -4.16 39.28 -38.19
C HIS A 775 -3.85 40.78 -38.13
N ASP A 776 -4.42 41.48 -37.14
CA ASP A 776 -4.31 42.94 -37.02
C ASP A 776 -3.10 43.37 -36.20
N ARG A 777 -2.79 42.62 -35.13
CA ARG A 777 -1.83 43.03 -34.11
C ARG A 777 -0.45 42.42 -34.29
N GLY A 778 -0.30 41.44 -35.18
CA GLY A 778 0.95 40.72 -35.36
C GLY A 778 1.26 39.74 -34.21
N PRO A 779 2.54 39.45 -33.93
CA PRO A 779 2.89 38.46 -32.93
C PRO A 779 2.57 38.93 -31.50
N LEU A 780 1.89 38.09 -30.73
CA LEU A 780 1.51 38.35 -29.34
C LEU A 780 1.89 37.15 -28.46
N VAL A 781 2.45 37.41 -27.28
CA VAL A 781 2.70 36.36 -26.29
C VAL A 781 1.37 35.99 -25.61
N LEU A 782 1.04 34.70 -25.65
CA LEU A 782 -0.13 34.13 -24.98
C LEU A 782 0.19 33.78 -23.53
N GLU A 783 1.29 33.08 -23.30
CA GLU A 783 1.75 32.69 -21.97
C GLU A 783 3.25 32.34 -21.98
N VAL A 784 3.84 32.37 -20.79
CA VAL A 784 5.18 31.84 -20.51
C VAL A 784 5.07 30.61 -19.64
N ASN A 785 5.91 29.62 -19.90
CA ASN A 785 5.88 28.32 -19.24
C ASN A 785 7.26 28.02 -18.66
N GLY A 786 7.39 28.00 -17.33
CA GLY A 786 8.65 27.65 -16.64
C GLY A 786 9.00 26.16 -16.62
N ARG A 787 8.11 25.31 -17.16
CA ARG A 787 8.27 23.83 -17.22
C ARG A 787 7.88 23.27 -18.59
N PRO A 788 8.44 23.77 -19.71
CA PRO A 788 7.94 23.44 -21.04
C PRO A 788 8.01 21.93 -21.33
N GLY A 789 7.03 21.43 -22.07
CA GLY A 789 6.94 20.03 -22.47
C GLY A 789 8.06 19.63 -23.44
N ILE A 790 8.51 18.38 -23.37
CA ILE A 790 9.62 17.85 -24.17
C ILE A 790 9.19 17.08 -25.44
N GLU A 791 7.88 17.08 -25.75
CA GLU A 791 7.32 16.41 -26.95
C GLU A 791 7.81 17.03 -28.26
N ILE A 792 8.25 18.29 -28.22
CA ILE A 792 8.87 18.99 -29.34
C ILE A 792 10.01 18.19 -29.99
N GLN A 793 10.71 17.33 -29.24
CA GLN A 793 11.76 16.44 -29.75
C GLN A 793 11.25 15.43 -30.79
N ASN A 794 10.06 14.86 -30.56
CA ASN A 794 9.42 13.96 -31.52
C ASN A 794 8.94 14.72 -32.77
N VAL A 795 8.47 15.95 -32.60
CA VAL A 795 8.07 16.80 -33.72
C VAL A 795 9.29 17.18 -34.57
N GLN A 796 10.38 17.59 -33.94
CA GLN A 796 11.65 17.95 -34.57
C GLN A 796 12.43 16.75 -35.13
N GLN A 797 12.04 15.52 -34.77
CA GLN A 797 12.81 14.29 -35.05
C GLN A 797 14.27 14.34 -34.58
N LYS A 798 14.55 15.18 -33.56
CA LYS A 798 15.90 15.48 -33.05
C LYS A 798 15.87 15.64 -31.52
N GLY A 799 16.88 15.09 -30.85
CA GLY A 799 17.06 15.25 -29.41
C GLY A 799 17.47 16.68 -29.00
N LEU A 800 16.94 17.19 -27.90
CA LEU A 800 17.22 18.56 -27.42
C LEU A 800 18.59 18.72 -26.75
N VAL A 801 19.24 17.64 -26.30
CA VAL A 801 20.50 17.75 -25.53
C VAL A 801 21.62 18.33 -26.38
N GLU A 802 21.65 18.03 -27.68
CA GLU A 802 22.64 18.61 -28.58
C GLU A 802 22.42 20.12 -28.74
N SER A 803 21.18 20.58 -28.96
CA SER A 803 20.84 22.01 -29.01
C SER A 803 21.15 22.76 -27.70
N LEU A 804 21.20 22.04 -26.58
CA LEU A 804 21.61 22.55 -25.27
C LEU A 804 23.15 22.59 -25.12
N LYS A 805 23.89 21.71 -25.81
CA LYS A 805 25.37 21.60 -25.76
C LYS A 805 26.11 22.43 -26.81
N ASP A 806 25.57 22.51 -28.04
CA ASP A 806 26.21 23.10 -29.23
C ASP A 806 26.47 24.61 -29.14
N LYS A 807 26.08 25.26 -28.04
CA LYS A 807 26.34 26.70 -27.79
C LYS A 807 27.18 26.99 -26.54
N GLY A 808 27.98 26.02 -26.10
CA GLY A 808 29.13 26.23 -25.20
C GLY A 808 28.86 26.17 -23.70
N LEU A 809 27.85 25.42 -23.25
CA LEU A 809 27.47 25.37 -21.84
C LEU A 809 27.05 23.95 -21.43
N ALA A 810 28.02 23.10 -21.13
CA ALA A 810 27.80 21.91 -20.32
C ALA A 810 28.81 21.94 -19.17
N HIS A 811 28.31 22.13 -17.94
CA HIS A 811 29.07 21.68 -16.79
C HIS A 811 29.13 20.15 -16.84
N ALA A 812 30.36 19.66 -16.60
CA ALA A 812 30.84 18.29 -16.75
C ALA A 812 30.08 17.23 -15.93
#